data_AF-A0AAV4QUY3-F1
#
_entry.id   AF-A0AAV4QUY3-F1
#
_cell.length_a   1.000
_cell.length_b   1.000
_cell.length_c   1.000
_cell.angle_alpha   90.00
_cell.angle_beta   90.00
_cell.angle_gamma   90.00
#
_symmetry.space_group_name_H-M   'P 1'
#
loop_
_entity.id
_entity.type
_entity.pdbx_description
1 polymer ?
#
loop_
_entity_poly.entity_id
_entity_poly.type
_entity_poly.pdbx_seq_one_letter_code
_entity_poly.pdbx_strand_id
1 'polypeptide(L)'
;MWENKIRHMVFYSSQIERDLASITKKSSRKRLVSTFQRSDEVSAKTFYLSVLRTVKKFIADDEINSLKHLDGLLFKISGTKEEETIQKCFEKEFGSFNLVALACKYKAIKVLEYLFSENVKGIYNLSVKISKTAFLWSEVDEFHHNAFYYAIRSNMTHLLNILIEKGQNKYHKEELDEVLSKAHRELKLRNVFLTREMDFFVQSKILDLRFFHESADETTGNSWIHIEKRIDLVVENITIIKSSYWDKDVDEIFVLKAEFIGKNIHVLKFLLKSTYDRLPWEEIEFCLAVFIRCCKKRVADNLFYCCVFSKEAFLQHLENFSKLLDSEQKNFKNSDVIELSKPLRMERTEAISKIIKNHPEFRDLYADYESIRDHYSLESVKKYADLAIAANAAEKGGQLLVVRALQVMGEHFKGTLETPKLSDTICQFLLSSLPFNTRQIITGLRDSLSHSKTLLIRSDIENKTHSFFENIQSYISKMTVTITDILYKFKTKAIKRLINKSKSLKKVKDIKDLFRSFTPTVETFTEEANKIRNNTSFKGAVEQLEELVSDLDILLRDKTVSENRLFVEINCIILNEKTRLIFNKNDLQDNIKNLGFIFNHSEDIDVSEMNLLNDLFAEPVCLEESFMKLIHHPLYQLLQSIYSRIKEENDYEEAFALSKILLLLRFQVSDIKWIKEFEGILCQNKKQNAPIVKLKRNSMVDFLSPKEEFLKNLLVDNQLDTHKLGSNMSFESSAESLAVTEMLLLDILSISEVQLTRNPFYLDSSYSLHIGKNLRNQLAHENALINILSDVPRQILSNAKK
;
A
#
# COMPACT_ATOMS: atom_id res chain seq x y z
N MET A 1 -18.83 -10.94 70.20
CA MET A 1 -20.00 -10.47 69.42
C MET A 1 -19.66 -10.24 67.94
N TRP A 2 -18.51 -9.64 67.62
CA TRP A 2 -18.02 -9.45 66.25
C TRP A 2 -17.73 -10.78 65.50
N GLU A 3 -17.05 -11.74 66.15
CA GLU A 3 -16.78 -13.06 65.57
C GLU A 3 -18.04 -13.87 65.25
N ASN A 4 -19.10 -13.76 66.07
CA ASN A 4 -20.37 -14.44 65.81
C ASN A 4 -21.10 -13.84 64.60
N LYS A 5 -21.02 -12.52 64.39
CA LYS A 5 -21.54 -11.87 63.16
C LYS A 5 -20.76 -12.32 61.92
N ILE A 6 -19.44 -12.44 62.00
CA ILE A 6 -18.59 -12.92 60.90
C ILE A 6 -18.89 -14.39 60.59
N ARG A 7 -18.96 -15.27 61.59
CA ARG A 7 -19.33 -16.69 61.40
C ARG A 7 -20.72 -16.84 60.78
N HIS A 8 -21.68 -16.02 61.22
CA HIS A 8 -23.03 -16.05 60.67
C HIS A 8 -23.07 -15.57 59.20
N MET A 9 -22.30 -14.53 58.84
CA MET A 9 -22.16 -14.09 57.45
C MET A 9 -21.48 -15.12 56.54
N VAL A 10 -20.41 -15.78 57.02
CA VAL A 10 -19.71 -16.82 56.26
C VAL A 10 -20.62 -18.03 56.03
N PHE A 11 -21.35 -18.46 57.06
CA PHE A 11 -22.33 -19.54 56.95
C PHE A 11 -23.48 -19.19 56.00
N TYR A 12 -23.97 -17.95 56.08
CA TYR A 12 -25.02 -17.43 55.21
C TYR A 12 -24.59 -17.39 53.74
N SER A 13 -23.39 -16.87 53.44
CA SER A 13 -22.80 -16.86 52.09
C SER A 13 -22.63 -18.28 51.55
N SER A 14 -22.08 -19.20 52.36
CA SER A 14 -21.87 -20.59 51.98
C SER A 14 -23.17 -21.35 51.70
N GLN A 15 -24.25 -21.04 52.42
CA GLN A 15 -25.56 -21.63 52.17
C GLN A 15 -26.19 -21.12 50.87
N ILE A 16 -26.11 -19.80 50.61
CA ILE A 16 -26.57 -19.20 49.35
C ILE A 16 -25.82 -19.81 48.16
N GLU A 17 -24.50 -19.94 48.24
CA GLU A 17 -23.68 -20.51 47.17
C GLU A 17 -24.03 -21.98 46.89
N ARG A 18 -24.30 -22.79 47.91
CA ARG A 18 -24.76 -24.19 47.74
C ARG A 18 -26.15 -24.27 47.09
N ASP A 19 -27.07 -23.40 47.49
CA ASP A 19 -28.42 -23.38 46.90
C ASP A 19 -28.40 -22.82 45.46
N LEU A 20 -27.53 -21.85 45.16
CA LEU A 20 -27.28 -21.36 43.80
C LEU A 20 -26.63 -22.41 42.90
N ALA A 21 -25.67 -23.20 43.41
CA ALA A 21 -25.06 -24.31 42.67
C ALA A 21 -26.05 -25.42 42.31
N SER A 22 -27.21 -25.49 42.99
CA SER A 22 -28.26 -26.47 42.73
C SER A 22 -29.57 -25.84 42.24
N ILE A 23 -29.49 -24.68 41.58
CA ILE A 23 -30.64 -23.84 41.21
C ILE A 23 -31.66 -24.52 40.28
N THR A 24 -31.25 -25.56 39.55
CA THR A 24 -32.15 -26.40 38.74
C THR A 24 -33.22 -27.07 39.61
N LYS A 25 -32.92 -27.41 40.87
CA LYS A 25 -33.86 -28.01 41.83
C LYS A 25 -34.89 -26.99 42.32
N LYS A 26 -36.17 -27.39 42.31
CA LYS A 26 -37.30 -26.55 42.75
C LYS A 26 -37.21 -26.18 44.25
N SER A 27 -36.68 -27.08 45.07
CA SER A 27 -36.49 -26.87 46.52
C SER A 27 -35.48 -25.76 46.80
N SER A 28 -34.33 -25.77 46.11
CA SER A 28 -33.29 -24.74 46.24
C SER A 28 -33.82 -23.35 45.85
N ARG A 29 -34.58 -23.24 44.74
CA ARG A 29 -35.22 -21.98 44.34
C ARG A 29 -36.19 -21.42 45.39
N LYS A 30 -37.02 -22.27 45.99
CA LYS A 30 -37.94 -21.83 47.06
C LYS A 30 -37.17 -21.32 48.29
N ARG A 31 -36.09 -22.01 48.68
CA ARG A 31 -35.21 -21.57 49.77
C ARG A 31 -34.61 -20.19 49.47
N LEU A 32 -34.01 -20.00 48.29
CA LEU A 32 -33.41 -18.74 47.88
C LEU A 32 -34.40 -17.56 47.92
N VAL A 33 -35.64 -17.74 47.44
CA VAL A 33 -36.69 -16.69 47.54
C VAL A 33 -36.99 -16.35 48.99
N SER A 34 -37.22 -17.36 49.84
CA SER A 34 -37.53 -17.13 51.25
C SER A 34 -36.38 -16.48 52.03
N THR A 35 -35.14 -16.85 51.69
CA THR A 35 -33.92 -16.28 52.27
C THR A 35 -33.78 -14.82 51.89
N PHE A 36 -34.01 -14.47 50.62
CA PHE A 36 -33.95 -13.10 50.14
C PHE A 36 -35.02 -12.19 50.78
N GLN A 37 -36.27 -12.68 50.85
CA GLN A 37 -37.38 -11.93 51.46
C GLN A 37 -37.17 -11.60 52.94
N ARG A 38 -36.41 -12.44 53.66
CA ARG A 38 -36.08 -12.26 55.08
C ARG A 38 -34.76 -11.54 55.34
N SER A 39 -34.03 -11.18 54.28
CA SER A 39 -32.72 -10.54 54.41
C SER A 39 -32.85 -9.09 54.90
N ASP A 40 -31.91 -8.62 55.71
CA ASP A 40 -31.68 -7.17 55.90
C ASP A 40 -30.91 -6.59 54.70
N GLU A 41 -30.57 -5.30 54.72
CA GLU A 41 -29.84 -4.62 53.64
C GLU A 41 -28.46 -5.25 53.37
N VAL A 42 -27.70 -5.57 54.43
CA VAL A 42 -26.35 -6.13 54.31
C VAL A 42 -26.38 -7.57 53.78
N SER A 43 -27.35 -8.38 54.22
CA SER A 43 -27.55 -9.75 53.77
C SER A 43 -28.08 -9.80 52.33
N ALA A 44 -28.90 -8.82 51.94
CA ALA A 44 -29.35 -8.65 50.56
C ALA A 44 -28.17 -8.29 49.63
N LYS A 45 -27.25 -7.41 50.07
CA LYS A 45 -26.01 -7.12 49.34
C LYS A 45 -25.19 -8.40 49.11
N THR A 46 -24.92 -9.17 50.18
CA THR A 46 -24.18 -10.44 50.07
C THR A 46 -24.87 -11.42 49.12
N PHE A 47 -26.20 -11.52 49.17
CA PHE A 47 -26.97 -12.36 48.26
C PHE A 47 -26.79 -11.94 46.79
N TYR A 48 -26.88 -10.65 46.48
CA TYR A 48 -26.69 -10.15 45.12
C TYR A 48 -25.27 -10.38 44.61
N LEU A 49 -24.24 -10.19 45.45
CA LEU A 49 -22.85 -10.49 45.07
C LEU A 49 -22.66 -11.97 44.75
N SER A 50 -23.23 -12.87 45.56
CA SER A 50 -23.23 -14.31 45.27
C SER A 50 -23.95 -14.62 43.96
N VAL A 51 -25.10 -13.99 43.69
CA VAL A 51 -25.81 -14.13 42.42
C VAL A 51 -24.97 -13.66 41.24
N LEU A 52 -24.31 -12.50 41.30
CA LEU A 52 -23.44 -12.01 40.22
C LEU A 52 -22.25 -12.93 39.96
N ARG A 53 -21.60 -13.44 41.01
CA ARG A 53 -20.53 -14.46 40.88
C ARG A 53 -21.07 -15.71 40.19
N THR A 54 -22.26 -16.17 40.57
CA THR A 54 -22.91 -17.32 39.94
C THR A 54 -23.30 -17.04 38.50
N VAL A 55 -23.83 -15.86 38.15
CA VAL A 55 -24.11 -15.45 36.77
C VAL A 55 -22.82 -15.51 35.94
N LYS A 56 -21.74 -14.90 36.43
CA LYS A 56 -20.43 -14.92 35.76
C LYS A 56 -19.92 -16.34 35.55
N LYS A 57 -20.08 -17.21 36.55
CA LYS A 57 -19.72 -18.64 36.47
C LYS A 57 -20.55 -19.37 35.42
N PHE A 58 -21.87 -19.26 35.46
CA PHE A 58 -22.74 -19.93 34.48
C PHE A 58 -22.52 -19.44 33.05
N ILE A 59 -22.19 -18.15 32.87
CA ILE A 59 -21.77 -17.64 31.56
C ILE A 59 -20.44 -18.27 31.15
N ALA A 60 -19.43 -18.29 32.05
CA ALA A 60 -18.12 -18.86 31.75
C ALA A 60 -18.18 -20.35 31.36
N ASP A 61 -19.11 -21.10 31.97
CA ASP A 61 -19.32 -22.53 31.75
C ASP A 61 -20.35 -22.84 30.62
N ASP A 62 -20.92 -21.80 29.96
CA ASP A 62 -22.00 -21.89 28.96
C ASP A 62 -23.24 -22.70 29.45
N GLU A 63 -23.53 -22.64 30.76
CA GLU A 63 -24.63 -23.37 31.44
C GLU A 63 -26.00 -22.69 31.26
N ILE A 64 -26.56 -22.77 30.05
CA ILE A 64 -27.86 -22.16 29.71
C ILE A 64 -29.03 -22.57 30.63
N ASN A 65 -29.10 -23.83 31.07
CA ASN A 65 -30.22 -24.32 31.88
C ASN A 65 -30.20 -23.72 33.30
N SER A 66 -29.02 -23.69 33.93
CA SER A 66 -28.80 -23.06 35.23
C SER A 66 -29.11 -21.57 35.15
N LEU A 67 -28.69 -20.91 34.07
CA LEU A 67 -28.93 -19.48 33.84
C LEU A 67 -30.42 -19.16 33.65
N LYS A 68 -31.18 -19.98 32.89
CA LYS A 68 -32.65 -19.84 32.75
C LYS A 68 -33.37 -19.92 34.09
N HIS A 69 -32.96 -20.84 34.96
CA HIS A 69 -33.54 -20.97 36.29
C HIS A 69 -33.17 -19.80 37.20
N LEU A 70 -31.97 -19.24 37.04
CA LEU A 70 -31.52 -18.04 37.74
C LEU A 70 -32.27 -16.78 37.27
N ASP A 71 -32.53 -16.64 35.96
CA ASP A 71 -33.35 -15.56 35.40
C ASP A 71 -34.76 -15.56 36.00
N GLY A 72 -35.40 -16.73 36.04
CA GLY A 72 -36.71 -16.89 36.65
C GLY A 72 -36.72 -16.67 38.16
N LEU A 73 -35.59 -16.86 38.86
CA LEU A 73 -35.45 -16.51 40.28
C LEU A 73 -35.35 -14.98 40.43
N LEU A 74 -34.48 -14.35 39.65
CA LEU A 74 -34.26 -12.90 39.64
C LEU A 74 -35.54 -12.12 39.36
N PHE A 75 -36.32 -12.58 38.37
CA PHE A 75 -37.62 -11.98 38.03
C PHE A 75 -38.63 -12.05 39.19
N LYS A 76 -38.60 -13.13 39.99
CA LYS A 76 -39.51 -13.28 41.14
C LYS A 76 -39.14 -12.39 42.31
N ILE A 77 -37.84 -12.10 42.50
CA ILE A 77 -37.37 -11.28 43.62
C ILE A 77 -37.30 -9.79 43.27
N SER A 78 -37.26 -9.41 41.99
CA SER A 78 -37.13 -8.02 41.56
C SER A 78 -38.29 -7.09 41.96
N GLY A 79 -39.42 -7.65 42.41
CA GLY A 79 -40.58 -6.89 42.92
C GLY A 79 -40.70 -6.84 44.45
N THR A 80 -39.70 -7.32 45.21
CA THR A 80 -39.82 -7.51 46.67
C THR A 80 -39.11 -6.45 47.54
N LYS A 81 -38.25 -5.61 46.99
CA LYS A 81 -37.51 -4.55 47.72
C LYS A 81 -37.29 -3.29 46.87
N GLU A 82 -37.19 -2.12 47.51
CA GLU A 82 -37.04 -0.80 46.88
C GLU A 82 -35.73 -0.63 46.06
N GLU A 83 -35.81 0.13 44.97
CA GLU A 83 -34.77 0.22 43.93
C GLU A 83 -33.47 0.90 44.36
N GLU A 84 -33.52 1.86 45.29
CA GLU A 84 -32.34 2.61 45.76
C GLU A 84 -31.31 1.74 46.51
N THR A 85 -31.77 0.68 47.19
CA THR A 85 -30.91 -0.21 48.00
C THR A 85 -30.01 -1.06 47.11
N ILE A 86 -30.54 -1.43 45.93
CA ILE A 86 -29.85 -2.23 44.91
C ILE A 86 -28.73 -1.36 44.33
N GLN A 87 -29.05 -0.17 43.80
CA GLN A 87 -28.10 0.66 43.07
C GLN A 87 -26.86 1.09 43.88
N LYS A 88 -27.02 1.47 45.16
CA LYS A 88 -25.90 1.85 46.05
C LYS A 88 -24.92 0.70 46.34
N CYS A 89 -25.35 -0.56 46.19
CA CYS A 89 -24.50 -1.72 46.45
C CYS A 89 -23.53 -2.04 45.31
N PHE A 90 -23.78 -1.59 44.07
CA PHE A 90 -23.07 -2.06 42.87
C PHE A 90 -21.93 -1.15 42.39
N GLU A 91 -21.98 0.15 42.65
CA GLU A 91 -21.01 1.13 42.08
C GLU A 91 -19.55 0.92 42.55
N LYS A 92 -19.30 0.23 43.67
CA LYS A 92 -17.96 0.12 44.29
C LYS A 92 -17.21 -1.21 44.13
N GLU A 93 -17.87 -2.32 43.75
CA GLU A 93 -17.26 -3.68 43.85
C GLU A 93 -17.19 -4.49 42.54
N PHE A 94 -17.93 -4.14 41.48
CA PHE A 94 -18.11 -5.05 40.32
C PHE A 94 -17.80 -4.46 38.93
N GLY A 95 -17.38 -3.20 38.83
CA GLY A 95 -17.09 -2.53 37.55
C GLY A 95 -18.29 -2.53 36.59
N SER A 96 -18.04 -2.30 35.30
CA SER A 96 -19.06 -2.37 34.25
C SER A 96 -19.46 -3.83 33.97
N PHE A 97 -20.64 -4.24 34.44
CA PHE A 97 -21.13 -5.62 34.31
C PHE A 97 -21.91 -5.83 32.99
N ASN A 98 -21.20 -5.91 31.87
CA ASN A 98 -21.81 -6.16 30.55
C ASN A 98 -21.87 -7.66 30.21
N LEU A 99 -23.08 -8.23 30.30
CA LEU A 99 -23.33 -9.66 30.10
C LEU A 99 -22.98 -10.17 28.70
N VAL A 100 -23.17 -9.33 27.67
CA VAL A 100 -22.84 -9.69 26.28
C VAL A 100 -21.34 -9.71 26.08
N ALA A 101 -20.61 -8.72 26.60
CA ALA A 101 -19.16 -8.73 26.59
C ALA A 101 -18.59 -9.94 27.35
N LEU A 102 -19.17 -10.29 28.51
CA LEU A 102 -18.79 -11.48 29.27
C LEU A 102 -19.03 -12.78 28.49
N ALA A 103 -20.21 -12.95 27.88
CA ALA A 103 -20.50 -14.12 27.06
C ALA A 103 -19.53 -14.25 25.88
N CYS A 104 -19.17 -13.14 25.23
CA CYS A 104 -18.18 -13.13 24.16
C CYS A 104 -16.77 -13.45 24.66
N LYS A 105 -16.37 -12.90 25.82
CA LYS A 105 -15.08 -13.15 26.46
C LYS A 105 -14.87 -14.63 26.79
N TYR A 106 -15.92 -15.32 27.24
CA TYR A 106 -15.90 -16.74 27.58
C TYR A 106 -16.35 -17.67 26.45
N LYS A 107 -16.66 -17.14 25.26
CA LYS A 107 -17.13 -17.92 24.10
C LYS A 107 -18.43 -18.70 24.35
N ALA A 108 -19.30 -18.18 25.20
CA ALA A 108 -20.53 -18.83 25.65
C ALA A 108 -21.69 -18.60 24.66
N ILE A 109 -21.71 -19.35 23.57
CA ILE A 109 -22.65 -19.15 22.44
C ILE A 109 -24.10 -19.37 22.88
N LYS A 110 -24.39 -20.47 23.59
CA LYS A 110 -25.78 -20.81 23.98
C LYS A 110 -26.34 -19.77 24.93
N VAL A 111 -25.50 -19.31 25.85
CA VAL A 111 -25.84 -18.22 26.76
C VAL A 111 -26.06 -16.91 26.00
N LEU A 112 -25.19 -16.58 25.03
CA LEU A 112 -25.35 -15.36 24.22
C LEU A 112 -26.68 -15.36 23.43
N GLU A 113 -27.02 -16.47 22.78
CA GLU A 113 -28.29 -16.62 22.08
C GLU A 113 -29.49 -16.48 23.02
N TYR A 114 -29.39 -17.05 24.23
CA TYR A 114 -30.43 -16.91 25.24
C TYR A 114 -30.57 -15.45 25.70
N LEU A 115 -29.46 -14.74 25.94
CA LEU A 115 -29.46 -13.30 26.30
C LEU A 115 -30.15 -12.43 25.24
N PHE A 116 -30.14 -12.84 23.98
CA PHE A 116 -30.83 -12.16 22.88
C PHE A 116 -32.28 -12.62 22.63
N SER A 117 -32.78 -13.57 23.43
CA SER A 117 -34.18 -14.02 23.34
C SER A 117 -35.12 -13.11 24.14
N GLU A 118 -36.37 -12.97 23.68
CA GLU A 118 -37.43 -12.21 24.38
C GLU A 118 -37.79 -12.78 25.77
N ASN A 119 -37.26 -13.96 26.09
CA ASN A 119 -37.56 -14.69 27.31
C ASN A 119 -36.69 -14.27 28.52
N VAL A 120 -35.72 -13.38 28.35
CA VAL A 120 -34.83 -12.92 29.43
C VAL A 120 -35.42 -11.69 30.09
N LYS A 121 -35.81 -11.81 31.35
CA LYS A 121 -36.45 -10.70 32.09
C LYS A 121 -35.71 -10.34 33.38
N GLY A 122 -35.37 -11.33 34.20
CA GLY A 122 -34.76 -11.09 35.51
C GLY A 122 -33.31 -10.58 35.42
N ILE A 123 -32.51 -11.22 34.58
CA ILE A 123 -31.11 -10.88 34.29
C ILE A 123 -31.04 -9.56 33.51
N TYR A 124 -31.97 -9.33 32.57
CA TYR A 124 -32.09 -8.05 31.85
C TYR A 124 -32.28 -6.90 32.83
N ASN A 125 -33.28 -7.02 33.73
CA ASN A 125 -33.58 -5.99 34.72
C ASN A 125 -32.42 -5.75 35.69
N LEU A 126 -31.71 -6.82 36.09
CA LEU A 126 -30.52 -6.71 36.92
C LEU A 126 -29.40 -5.95 36.19
N SER A 127 -29.20 -6.25 34.91
CA SER A 127 -28.21 -5.56 34.05
C SER A 127 -28.53 -4.07 33.91
N VAL A 128 -29.76 -3.68 33.54
CA VAL A 128 -30.20 -2.27 33.45
C VAL A 128 -29.92 -1.54 34.76
N LYS A 129 -30.25 -2.15 35.90
CA LYS A 129 -30.10 -1.54 37.23
C LYS A 129 -28.64 -1.30 37.62
N ILE A 130 -27.71 -2.10 37.09
CA ILE A 130 -26.27 -2.00 37.41
C ILE A 130 -25.58 -1.03 36.44
N SER A 131 -25.83 -1.12 35.13
CA SER A 131 -25.10 -0.36 34.11
C SER A 131 -25.84 0.88 33.58
N LYS A 132 -27.08 1.17 34.05
CA LYS A 132 -28.01 2.20 33.52
C LYS A 132 -28.47 1.98 32.07
N THR A 133 -27.78 1.11 31.34
CA THR A 133 -28.02 0.75 29.95
C THR A 133 -27.84 -0.76 29.80
N ALA A 134 -28.92 -1.49 29.55
CA ALA A 134 -28.78 -2.93 29.31
C ALA A 134 -28.36 -3.18 27.86
N PHE A 135 -27.20 -3.83 27.72
CA PHE A 135 -26.71 -4.40 26.47
C PHE A 135 -26.29 -3.38 25.40
N LEU A 136 -25.66 -2.26 25.77
CA LEU A 136 -24.87 -1.51 24.78
C LEU A 136 -23.61 -2.33 24.46
N TRP A 137 -23.56 -2.89 23.25
CA TRP A 137 -22.44 -3.74 22.80
C TRP A 137 -21.13 -2.97 22.59
N SER A 138 -21.19 -1.63 22.54
CA SER A 138 -20.05 -0.71 22.45
C SER A 138 -19.48 -0.30 23.80
N GLU A 139 -20.17 -0.60 24.92
CA GLU A 139 -19.63 -0.36 26.26
C GLU A 139 -18.35 -1.16 26.46
N VAL A 140 -17.37 -0.47 27.03
CA VAL A 140 -16.06 -1.02 27.31
C VAL A 140 -15.98 -1.50 28.74
N ASP A 141 -15.27 -2.61 28.96
CA ASP A 141 -15.00 -3.12 30.30
C ASP A 141 -13.84 -2.39 30.99
N GLU A 142 -13.43 -2.89 32.16
CA GLU A 142 -12.29 -2.39 32.94
C GLU A 142 -10.95 -2.41 32.18
N PHE A 143 -10.85 -3.16 31.07
CA PHE A 143 -9.70 -3.21 30.18
C PHE A 143 -9.89 -2.35 28.92
N HIS A 144 -10.93 -1.54 28.88
CA HIS A 144 -11.36 -0.74 27.74
C HIS A 144 -11.74 -1.56 26.49
N HIS A 145 -12.14 -2.82 26.65
CA HIS A 145 -12.58 -3.69 25.53
C HIS A 145 -14.09 -3.90 25.53
N ASN A 146 -14.68 -3.97 24.33
CA ASN A 146 -16.11 -4.20 24.16
C ASN A 146 -16.43 -5.65 23.69
N ALA A 147 -17.71 -5.96 23.48
CA ALA A 147 -18.14 -7.30 23.07
C ALA A 147 -17.58 -7.70 21.70
N PHE A 148 -17.47 -6.76 20.75
CA PHE A 148 -16.92 -7.00 19.42
C PHE A 148 -15.43 -7.34 19.48
N TYR A 149 -14.64 -6.67 20.33
CA TYR A 149 -13.24 -7.02 20.58
C TYR A 149 -13.11 -8.49 21.00
N TYR A 150 -13.91 -8.92 21.99
CA TYR A 150 -13.85 -10.30 22.49
C TYR A 150 -14.35 -11.33 21.48
N ALA A 151 -15.41 -11.01 20.72
CA ALA A 151 -15.93 -11.90 19.70
C ALA A 151 -14.93 -12.10 18.55
N ILE A 152 -14.28 -11.04 18.06
CA ILE A 152 -13.23 -11.16 17.04
C ILE A 152 -12.04 -11.95 17.61
N ARG A 153 -11.56 -11.60 18.80
CA ARG A 153 -10.45 -12.30 19.49
C ARG A 153 -10.69 -13.80 19.70
N SER A 154 -11.94 -14.23 19.76
CA SER A 154 -12.30 -15.64 19.97
C SER A 154 -11.91 -16.56 18.79
N ASN A 155 -11.73 -15.97 17.59
CA ASN A 155 -11.61 -16.66 16.31
C ASN A 155 -12.80 -17.56 15.94
N MET A 156 -13.99 -17.30 16.51
CA MET A 156 -15.24 -18.00 16.17
C MET A 156 -16.15 -17.09 15.33
N THR A 157 -16.16 -17.28 14.01
CA THR A 157 -16.96 -16.47 13.07
C THR A 157 -18.45 -16.50 13.41
N HIS A 158 -18.97 -17.65 13.85
CA HIS A 158 -20.35 -17.79 14.31
C HIS A 158 -20.70 -16.88 15.50
N LEU A 159 -19.81 -16.75 16.48
CA LEU A 159 -20.02 -15.89 17.66
C LEU A 159 -20.14 -14.41 17.25
N LEU A 160 -19.25 -13.96 16.37
CA LEU A 160 -19.32 -12.60 15.83
C LEU A 160 -20.56 -12.39 14.94
N ASN A 161 -20.96 -13.40 14.16
CA ASN A 161 -22.15 -13.32 13.33
C ASN A 161 -23.42 -13.11 14.17
N ILE A 162 -23.56 -13.83 15.30
CA ILE A 162 -24.67 -13.63 16.25
C ILE A 162 -24.70 -12.17 16.74
N LEU A 163 -23.54 -11.60 17.10
CA LEU A 163 -23.46 -10.19 17.52
C LEU A 163 -23.87 -9.22 16.41
N ILE A 164 -23.50 -9.48 15.16
CA ILE A 164 -23.80 -8.59 14.03
C ILE A 164 -25.27 -8.68 13.62
N GLU A 165 -25.85 -9.89 13.55
CA GLU A 165 -27.26 -10.07 13.17
C GLU A 165 -28.20 -9.49 14.22
N LYS A 166 -27.91 -9.70 15.51
CA LYS A 166 -28.66 -9.05 16.59
C LYS A 166 -28.32 -7.56 16.66
N GLY A 167 -27.05 -7.24 16.37
CA GLY A 167 -26.43 -5.97 15.96
C GLY A 167 -27.34 -4.96 15.26
N GLN A 168 -27.75 -5.38 14.07
CA GLN A 168 -28.42 -4.54 13.09
C GLN A 168 -29.79 -4.00 13.55
N ASN A 169 -30.40 -4.62 14.56
CA ASN A 169 -31.67 -4.15 15.11
C ASN A 169 -31.51 -3.03 16.15
N LYS A 170 -30.30 -2.78 16.65
CA LYS A 170 -30.03 -1.77 17.68
C LYS A 170 -29.10 -0.64 17.26
N TYR A 171 -28.16 -0.89 16.36
CA TYR A 171 -27.23 0.12 15.86
C TYR A 171 -27.64 0.59 14.47
N HIS A 172 -27.42 1.87 14.19
CA HIS A 172 -27.32 2.33 12.81
C HIS A 172 -26.11 1.65 12.12
N LYS A 173 -26.15 1.49 10.80
CA LYS A 173 -25.10 0.78 10.07
C LYS A 173 -23.73 1.42 10.27
N GLU A 174 -23.69 2.75 10.36
CA GLU A 174 -22.49 3.55 10.60
C GLU A 174 -21.88 3.27 11.98
N GLU A 175 -22.71 3.18 13.03
CA GLU A 175 -22.25 2.89 14.39
C GLU A 175 -21.70 1.46 14.49
N LEU A 176 -22.37 0.50 13.84
CA LEU A 176 -21.91 -0.88 13.78
C LEU A 176 -20.57 -1.01 13.06
N ASP A 177 -20.40 -0.28 11.94
CA ASP A 177 -19.13 -0.19 11.21
C ASP A 177 -18.02 0.39 12.09
N GLU A 178 -18.26 1.53 12.75
CA GLU A 178 -17.26 2.15 13.61
C GLU A 178 -16.80 1.21 14.74
N VAL A 179 -17.75 0.57 15.43
CA VAL A 179 -17.44 -0.32 16.55
C VAL A 179 -16.68 -1.57 16.08
N LEU A 180 -17.09 -2.19 14.95
CA LEU A 180 -16.38 -3.33 14.36
C LEU A 180 -14.97 -2.95 13.91
N SER A 181 -14.85 -1.84 13.19
CA SER A 181 -13.58 -1.35 12.65
C SER A 181 -12.59 -1.00 13.77
N LYS A 182 -13.06 -0.34 14.84
CA LYS A 182 -12.23 0.02 16.00
C LYS A 182 -11.75 -1.22 16.75
N ALA A 183 -12.64 -2.18 17.01
CA ALA A 183 -12.29 -3.43 17.69
C ALA A 183 -11.26 -4.24 16.89
N HIS A 184 -11.45 -4.35 15.57
CA HIS A 184 -10.51 -5.04 14.69
C HIS A 184 -9.14 -4.36 14.63
N ARG A 185 -9.11 -3.03 14.45
CA ARG A 185 -7.89 -2.23 14.49
C ARG A 185 -7.13 -2.42 15.79
N GLU A 186 -7.82 -2.36 16.93
CA GLU A 186 -7.20 -2.53 18.23
C GLU A 186 -6.53 -3.90 18.39
N LEU A 187 -7.17 -4.98 17.92
CA LEU A 187 -6.60 -6.32 17.94
C LEU A 187 -5.32 -6.41 17.10
N LYS A 188 -5.30 -5.77 15.92
CA LYS A 188 -4.12 -5.68 15.07
C LYS A 188 -2.99 -4.88 15.74
N LEU A 189 -3.29 -3.72 16.34
CA LEU A 189 -2.32 -2.88 17.03
C LEU A 189 -1.68 -3.59 18.24
N ARG A 190 -2.46 -4.44 18.94
CA ARG A 190 -1.98 -5.23 20.08
C ARG A 190 -1.31 -6.54 19.66
N ASN A 191 -1.10 -6.78 18.36
CA ASN A 191 -0.55 -8.01 17.81
C ASN A 191 -1.27 -9.28 18.30
N VAL A 192 -2.60 -9.20 18.49
CA VAL A 192 -3.41 -10.36 18.90
C VAL A 192 -3.61 -11.29 17.71
N PHE A 193 -3.32 -12.58 17.91
CA PHE A 193 -3.47 -13.58 16.87
C PHE A 193 -4.94 -13.72 16.43
N LEU A 194 -5.19 -13.45 15.15
CA LEU A 194 -6.46 -13.73 14.48
C LEU A 194 -6.24 -14.79 13.41
N THR A 195 -7.15 -15.77 13.33
CA THR A 195 -7.16 -16.70 12.20
C THR A 195 -7.48 -15.92 10.93
N ARG A 196 -6.93 -16.37 9.79
CA ARG A 196 -7.26 -15.77 8.48
C ARG A 196 -8.76 -15.79 8.20
N GLU A 197 -9.45 -16.83 8.66
CA GLU A 197 -10.90 -16.96 8.54
C GLU A 197 -11.64 -15.82 9.25
N MET A 198 -11.31 -15.57 10.52
CA MET A 198 -11.90 -14.47 11.28
C MET A 198 -11.54 -13.12 10.67
N ASP A 199 -10.29 -12.93 10.27
CA ASP A 199 -9.83 -11.69 9.65
C ASP A 199 -10.63 -11.38 8.37
N PHE A 200 -10.77 -12.34 7.47
CA PHE A 200 -11.57 -12.20 6.25
C PHE A 200 -13.06 -12.00 6.55
N PHE A 201 -13.60 -12.71 7.54
CA PHE A 201 -15.01 -12.58 7.92
C PHE A 201 -15.34 -11.17 8.42
N VAL A 202 -14.49 -10.59 9.28
CA VAL A 202 -14.63 -9.19 9.73
C VAL A 202 -14.57 -8.23 8.55
N GLN A 203 -13.60 -8.40 7.64
CA GLN A 203 -13.46 -7.56 6.46
C GLN A 203 -14.70 -7.60 5.56
N SER A 204 -15.25 -8.79 5.33
CA SER A 204 -16.47 -8.99 4.55
C SER A 204 -17.68 -8.29 5.18
N LYS A 205 -17.81 -8.34 6.51
CA LYS A 205 -18.89 -7.62 7.22
C LYS A 205 -18.73 -6.11 7.17
N ILE A 206 -17.51 -5.57 7.32
CA ILE A 206 -17.24 -4.13 7.15
C ILE A 206 -17.50 -3.70 5.70
N LEU A 207 -17.12 -4.54 4.72
CA LEU A 207 -17.42 -4.33 3.31
C LEU A 207 -18.93 -4.24 3.08
N ASP A 208 -19.71 -5.21 3.57
CA ASP A 208 -21.17 -5.22 3.46
C ASP A 208 -21.81 -3.96 4.06
N LEU A 209 -21.28 -3.50 5.19
CA LEU A 209 -21.75 -2.28 5.83
C LEU A 209 -21.45 -1.04 5.01
N ARG A 210 -20.34 -0.97 4.26
CA ARG A 210 -19.93 0.25 3.54
C ARG A 210 -20.27 0.28 2.06
N PHE A 211 -20.47 -0.88 1.42
CA PHE A 211 -20.52 -0.99 -0.05
C PHE A 211 -21.62 -0.15 -0.69
N PHE A 212 -22.79 -0.06 -0.04
CA PHE A 212 -23.94 0.70 -0.52
C PHE A 212 -24.24 1.94 0.33
N HIS A 213 -23.33 2.38 1.21
CA HIS A 213 -23.55 3.65 1.92
C HIS A 213 -23.52 4.79 0.91
N GLU A 214 -24.55 5.64 0.96
CA GLU A 214 -24.50 6.96 0.32
C GLU A 214 -23.24 7.67 0.81
N SER A 215 -22.50 8.27 -0.12
CA SER A 215 -21.26 8.97 0.21
C SER A 215 -21.55 9.96 1.33
N ALA A 216 -20.76 9.93 2.41
CA ALA A 216 -20.72 11.05 3.34
C ALA A 216 -20.62 12.32 2.51
N ASP A 217 -21.51 13.29 2.77
CA ASP A 217 -21.52 14.56 2.05
C ASP A 217 -20.08 15.08 1.95
N GLU A 218 -19.70 15.55 0.75
CA GLU A 218 -18.43 16.23 0.48
C GLU A 218 -18.22 17.47 1.39
N THR A 219 -19.09 17.75 2.36
CA THR A 219 -18.99 18.82 3.34
C THR A 219 -18.27 18.40 4.63
N THR A 220 -18.26 17.10 4.98
CA THR A 220 -17.63 16.62 6.22
C THR A 220 -16.11 16.48 6.04
N GLY A 221 -15.33 17.36 6.71
CA GLY A 221 -13.86 17.40 6.60
C GLY A 221 -13.30 18.44 5.63
N ASN A 222 -14.15 19.08 4.82
CA ASN A 222 -13.79 20.11 3.83
C ASN A 222 -13.82 21.55 4.36
N SER A 223 -13.92 21.76 5.67
CA SER A 223 -13.81 23.12 6.24
C SER A 223 -12.35 23.48 6.49
N TRP A 224 -12.01 24.76 6.38
CA TRP A 224 -10.68 25.27 6.72
C TRP A 224 -10.21 24.83 8.14
N ILE A 225 -11.09 24.85 9.15
CA ILE A 225 -10.73 24.44 10.53
C ILE A 225 -10.22 22.99 10.59
N HIS A 226 -10.81 22.08 9.81
CA HIS A 226 -10.39 20.68 9.75
C HIS A 226 -9.08 20.53 8.97
N ILE A 227 -8.89 21.32 7.91
CA ILE A 227 -7.64 21.36 7.13
C ILE A 227 -6.49 21.91 8.00
N GLU A 228 -6.72 23.02 8.71
CA GLU A 228 -5.78 23.66 9.63
C GLU A 228 -5.31 22.67 10.70
N LYS A 229 -6.25 22.04 11.42
CA LYS A 229 -5.95 20.99 12.40
C LYS A 229 -5.15 19.83 11.81
N ARG A 230 -5.46 19.42 10.58
CA ARG A 230 -4.75 18.33 9.92
C ARG A 230 -3.31 18.71 9.59
N ILE A 231 -3.09 19.95 9.12
CA ILE A 231 -1.75 20.50 8.92
C ILE A 231 -0.98 20.50 10.24
N ASP A 232 -1.58 21.03 11.31
CA ASP A 232 -0.95 21.08 12.64
C ASP A 232 -0.52 19.68 13.11
N LEU A 233 -1.40 18.68 12.98
CA LEU A 233 -1.11 17.30 13.36
C LEU A 233 0.01 16.68 12.53
N VAL A 234 0.11 17.00 11.23
CA VAL A 234 1.21 16.54 10.37
C VAL A 234 2.53 17.17 10.81
N VAL A 235 2.55 18.48 11.01
CA VAL A 235 3.74 19.24 11.42
C VAL A 235 4.23 18.77 12.80
N GLU A 236 3.33 18.59 13.75
CA GLU A 236 3.64 18.10 15.09
C GLU A 236 4.23 16.69 15.04
N ASN A 237 3.61 15.76 14.30
CA ASN A 237 4.10 14.38 14.23
C ASN A 237 5.43 14.26 13.48
N ILE A 238 5.68 15.08 12.45
CA ILE A 238 7.00 15.15 11.81
C ILE A 238 8.06 15.60 12.82
N THR A 239 7.75 16.65 13.60
CA THR A 239 8.66 17.18 14.63
C THR A 239 8.96 16.13 15.71
N ILE A 240 7.96 15.39 16.17
CA ILE A 240 8.13 14.29 17.13
C ILE A 240 8.98 13.17 16.53
N ILE A 241 8.71 12.75 15.29
CA ILE A 241 9.50 11.70 14.62
C ILE A 241 10.96 12.13 14.52
N LYS A 242 11.24 13.35 14.03
CA LYS A 242 12.61 13.83 13.88
C LYS A 242 13.34 13.85 15.22
N SER A 243 12.74 14.49 16.24
CA SER A 243 13.38 14.61 17.56
C SER A 243 13.60 13.27 18.26
N SER A 244 12.66 12.32 18.10
CA SER A 244 12.72 11.02 18.80
C SER A 244 13.58 9.97 18.07
N TYR A 245 13.74 10.09 16.75
CA TYR A 245 14.34 9.05 15.89
C TYR A 245 15.55 9.51 15.07
N TRP A 246 16.07 10.72 15.32
CA TRP A 246 17.34 11.15 14.74
C TRP A 246 18.46 10.15 15.09
N ASP A 247 18.68 9.92 16.38
CA ASP A 247 19.74 9.03 16.89
C ASP A 247 19.26 7.61 17.26
N LYS A 248 17.95 7.34 17.14
CA LYS A 248 17.33 6.06 17.49
C LYS A 248 16.97 5.25 16.25
N ASP A 249 17.01 3.93 16.39
CA ASP A 249 16.53 3.00 15.36
C ASP A 249 15.00 3.05 15.22
N VAL A 250 14.52 2.70 14.04
CA VAL A 250 13.10 2.67 13.69
C VAL A 250 12.42 1.51 14.43
N ASP A 251 11.33 1.81 15.15
CA ASP A 251 10.49 0.83 15.84
C ASP A 251 9.03 0.90 15.34
N GLU A 252 8.14 0.09 15.91
CA GLU A 252 6.72 0.06 15.53
C GLU A 252 6.03 1.42 15.75
N ILE A 253 6.45 2.20 16.75
CA ILE A 253 5.88 3.52 17.05
C ILE A 253 6.23 4.51 15.94
N PHE A 254 7.47 4.48 15.44
CA PHE A 254 7.86 5.26 14.26
C PHE A 254 6.96 4.93 13.08
N VAL A 255 6.79 3.64 12.77
CA VAL A 255 5.98 3.18 11.63
C VAL A 255 4.55 3.69 11.76
N LEU A 256 3.93 3.56 12.94
CA LEU A 256 2.57 4.05 13.18
C LEU A 256 2.43 5.56 12.98
N LYS A 257 3.40 6.35 13.46
CA LYS A 257 3.40 7.81 13.24
C LYS A 257 3.63 8.17 11.78
N ALA A 258 4.54 7.47 11.10
CA ALA A 258 4.82 7.65 9.69
C ALA A 258 3.58 7.34 8.83
N GLU A 259 2.86 6.26 9.11
CA GLU A 259 1.59 5.95 8.46
C GLU A 259 0.54 7.04 8.70
N PHE A 260 0.45 7.55 9.93
CA PHE A 260 -0.47 8.62 10.27
C PHE A 260 -0.16 9.88 9.45
N ILE A 261 1.11 10.30 9.35
CA ILE A 261 1.53 11.42 8.50
C ILE A 261 1.13 11.15 7.05
N GLY A 262 1.43 9.96 6.51
CA GLY A 262 1.14 9.62 5.12
C GLY A 262 -0.34 9.70 4.79
N LYS A 263 -1.20 9.17 5.67
CA LYS A 263 -2.66 9.26 5.52
C LYS A 263 -3.15 10.71 5.48
N ASN A 264 -2.61 11.56 6.35
CA ASN A 264 -2.99 12.96 6.40
C ASN A 264 -2.49 13.75 5.19
N ILE A 265 -1.27 13.48 4.71
CA ILE A 265 -0.73 14.06 3.47
C ILE A 265 -1.59 13.65 2.27
N HIS A 266 -2.00 12.39 2.18
CA HIS A 266 -2.87 11.88 1.11
C HIS A 266 -4.19 12.66 1.02
N VAL A 267 -4.78 12.98 2.18
CA VAL A 267 -6.00 13.80 2.24
C VAL A 267 -5.68 15.26 1.91
N LEU A 268 -4.64 15.84 2.52
CA LEU A 268 -4.29 17.25 2.31
C LEU A 268 -3.98 17.57 0.84
N LYS A 269 -3.22 16.72 0.14
CA LYS A 269 -2.91 16.94 -1.28
C LYS A 269 -4.17 16.92 -2.16
N PHE A 270 -5.18 16.14 -1.78
CA PHE A 270 -6.48 16.14 -2.47
C PHE A 270 -7.25 17.43 -2.22
N LEU A 271 -7.19 17.98 -1.00
CA LEU A 271 -7.88 19.23 -0.62
C LEU A 271 -7.16 20.49 -1.09
N LEU A 272 -5.84 20.42 -1.31
CA LEU A 272 -4.96 21.55 -1.61
C LEU A 272 -4.31 21.43 -3.00
N LYS A 273 -5.03 20.90 -3.99
CA LYS A 273 -4.53 20.68 -5.36
C LYS A 273 -3.95 21.93 -6.04
N SER A 274 -4.47 23.10 -5.72
CA SER A 274 -3.95 24.39 -6.23
C SER A 274 -2.55 24.75 -5.73
N THR A 275 -1.98 23.97 -4.81
CA THR A 275 -0.68 24.26 -4.15
C THR A 275 0.47 23.40 -4.67
N TYR A 276 0.25 22.58 -5.71
CA TYR A 276 1.26 21.70 -6.29
C TYR A 276 2.47 22.43 -6.93
N ASP A 277 2.38 23.75 -7.11
CA ASP A 277 3.49 24.62 -7.53
C ASP A 277 4.27 25.25 -6.37
N ARG A 278 3.85 24.95 -5.14
CA ARG A 278 4.43 25.47 -3.88
C ARG A 278 4.91 24.35 -2.97
N LEU A 279 4.22 23.21 -2.94
CA LEU A 279 4.50 22.10 -2.03
C LEU A 279 4.82 20.80 -2.79
N PRO A 280 5.88 20.06 -2.38
CA PRO A 280 6.29 18.81 -3.02
C PRO A 280 5.46 17.61 -2.52
N TRP A 281 4.14 17.63 -2.78
CA TRP A 281 3.18 16.65 -2.22
C TRP A 281 3.48 15.21 -2.62
N GLU A 282 3.66 14.95 -3.92
CA GLU A 282 3.86 13.59 -4.44
C GLU A 282 5.21 13.03 -4.02
N GLU A 283 6.23 13.90 -3.93
CA GLU A 283 7.58 13.51 -3.54
C GLU A 283 7.60 13.02 -2.09
N ILE A 284 7.02 13.81 -1.18
CA ILE A 284 7.01 13.47 0.25
C ILE A 284 6.13 12.25 0.54
N GLU A 285 4.91 12.18 -0.02
CA GLU A 285 4.02 11.03 0.20
C GLU A 285 4.67 9.73 -0.29
N PHE A 286 5.26 9.77 -1.48
CA PHE A 286 5.87 8.59 -2.09
C PHE A 286 7.13 8.14 -1.34
N CYS A 287 8.04 9.06 -1.02
CA CYS A 287 9.24 8.74 -0.24
C CYS A 287 8.89 8.18 1.14
N LEU A 288 7.89 8.76 1.82
CA LEU A 288 7.37 8.25 3.09
C LEU A 288 6.78 6.85 2.95
N ALA A 289 6.00 6.60 1.89
CA ALA A 289 5.44 5.30 1.60
C ALA A 289 6.55 4.24 1.40
N VAL A 290 7.52 4.50 0.53
CA VAL A 290 8.65 3.60 0.28
C VAL A 290 9.44 3.34 1.57
N PHE A 291 9.69 4.36 2.38
CA PHE A 291 10.38 4.21 3.65
C PHE A 291 9.62 3.26 4.60
N ILE A 292 8.30 3.47 4.79
CA ILE A 292 7.44 2.59 5.61
C ILE A 292 7.48 1.15 5.09
N ARG A 293 7.43 0.94 3.77
CA ARG A 293 7.51 -0.39 3.16
C ARG A 293 8.79 -1.10 3.51
N CYS A 294 9.91 -0.41 3.40
CA CYS A 294 11.23 -0.96 3.70
C CYS A 294 11.39 -1.28 5.20
N CYS A 295 10.73 -0.53 6.09
CA CYS A 295 10.69 -0.86 7.53
C CYS A 295 9.80 -2.06 7.85
N LYS A 296 8.66 -2.23 7.17
CA LYS A 296 7.68 -3.30 7.45
C LYS A 296 8.03 -4.66 6.84
N LYS A 297 8.62 -4.67 5.64
CA LYS A 297 8.86 -5.89 4.87
C LYS A 297 10.37 -6.14 4.77
N ARG A 298 10.81 -7.33 5.20
CA ARG A 298 12.14 -7.88 4.85
C ARG A 298 12.10 -8.34 3.38
N VAL A 299 12.13 -7.41 2.43
CA VAL A 299 12.22 -7.76 1.01
C VAL A 299 13.69 -7.70 0.58
N ALA A 300 14.15 -8.74 -0.09
CA ALA A 300 15.49 -8.85 -0.68
C ALA A 300 15.84 -7.70 -1.66
N ASP A 301 14.86 -6.88 -2.08
CA ASP A 301 15.05 -5.70 -2.94
C ASP A 301 15.47 -4.43 -2.17
N ASN A 302 15.68 -4.50 -0.85
CA ASN A 302 15.99 -3.33 -0.02
C ASN A 302 17.32 -2.66 -0.34
N LEU A 303 18.30 -3.35 -0.95
CA LEU A 303 19.65 -2.78 -1.10
C LEU A 303 19.65 -1.51 -1.96
N PHE A 304 18.90 -1.46 -3.06
CA PHE A 304 18.82 -0.25 -3.90
C PHE A 304 18.28 0.95 -3.12
N TYR A 305 17.15 0.77 -2.44
CA TYR A 305 16.51 1.82 -1.65
C TYR A 305 17.42 2.28 -0.49
N CYS A 306 18.14 1.36 0.16
CA CYS A 306 19.16 1.70 1.16
C CYS A 306 20.29 2.58 0.60
N CYS A 307 20.70 2.32 -0.63
CA CYS A 307 21.80 3.04 -1.27
C CYS A 307 21.41 4.45 -1.71
N VAL A 308 20.13 4.67 -2.04
CA VAL A 308 19.63 5.95 -2.55
C VAL A 308 19.04 6.83 -1.44
N PHE A 309 18.43 6.25 -0.40
CA PHE A 309 17.57 6.99 0.52
C PHE A 309 17.81 6.65 2.01
N SER A 310 18.74 7.36 2.66
CA SER A 310 19.02 7.16 4.10
C SER A 310 17.94 7.75 5.03
N LYS A 311 17.80 7.21 6.25
CA LYS A 311 16.92 7.76 7.29
C LYS A 311 17.18 9.23 7.57
N GLU A 312 18.43 9.66 7.67
CA GLU A 312 18.81 11.04 7.99
C GLU A 312 18.35 12.00 6.89
N ALA A 313 18.61 11.65 5.62
CA ALA A 313 18.12 12.41 4.48
C ALA A 313 16.59 12.48 4.48
N PHE A 314 15.91 11.37 4.72
CA PHE A 314 14.45 11.33 4.79
C PHE A 314 13.88 12.20 5.92
N LEU A 315 14.43 12.12 7.13
CA LEU A 315 14.04 12.97 8.26
C LEU A 315 14.28 14.45 7.97
N GLN A 316 15.35 14.77 7.25
CA GLN A 316 15.64 16.14 6.82
C GLN A 316 14.62 16.64 5.77
N HIS A 317 14.26 15.80 4.79
CA HIS A 317 13.23 16.11 3.80
C HIS A 317 11.86 16.33 4.45
N LEU A 318 11.48 15.49 5.42
CA LEU A 318 10.25 15.67 6.20
C LEU A 318 10.26 16.98 6.97
N GLU A 319 11.38 17.33 7.62
CA GLU A 319 11.47 18.58 8.36
C GLU A 319 11.34 19.80 7.44
N ASN A 320 12.08 19.82 6.32
CA ASN A 320 12.01 20.89 5.33
C ASN A 320 10.57 21.06 4.83
N PHE A 321 9.90 19.94 4.52
CA PHE A 321 8.49 19.94 4.14
C PHE A 321 7.58 20.48 5.25
N SER A 322 7.78 20.06 6.51
CA SER A 322 6.94 20.53 7.63
C SER A 322 7.07 22.04 7.86
N LYS A 323 8.28 22.59 7.77
CA LYS A 323 8.54 24.04 7.89
C LYS A 323 7.84 24.80 6.77
N LEU A 324 7.94 24.29 5.54
CA LEU A 324 7.27 24.91 4.40
C LEU A 324 5.74 24.84 4.52
N LEU A 325 5.20 23.67 4.89
CA LEU A 325 3.77 23.47 5.07
C LEU A 325 3.18 24.41 6.14
N ASP A 326 3.87 24.54 7.28
CA ASP A 326 3.49 25.47 8.36
C ASP A 326 3.53 26.94 7.89
N SER A 327 4.55 27.30 7.09
CA SER A 327 4.64 28.66 6.54
C SER A 327 3.53 28.98 5.53
N GLU A 328 3.18 28.02 4.67
CA GLU A 328 2.14 28.17 3.64
C GLU A 328 0.73 28.11 4.23
N GLN A 329 0.55 27.47 5.39
CA GLN A 329 -0.73 27.43 6.12
C GLN A 329 -1.35 28.83 6.30
N LYS A 330 -0.51 29.84 6.58
CA LYS A 330 -0.94 31.24 6.73
C LYS A 330 -1.51 31.82 5.44
N ASN A 331 -0.98 31.43 4.28
CA ASN A 331 -1.44 31.87 2.97
C ASN A 331 -2.77 31.21 2.60
N PHE A 332 -3.00 29.99 3.06
CA PHE A 332 -4.24 29.25 2.78
C PHE A 332 -5.43 29.75 3.59
N LYS A 333 -5.21 30.26 4.81
CA LYS A 333 -6.26 30.67 5.77
C LYS A 333 -7.29 31.67 5.22
N ASN A 334 -6.87 32.49 4.27
CA ASN A 334 -7.73 33.51 3.65
C ASN A 334 -8.30 33.07 2.29
N SER A 335 -8.06 31.83 1.87
CA SER A 335 -8.50 31.29 0.59
C SER A 335 -9.78 30.46 0.73
N ASP A 336 -10.61 30.45 -0.31
CA ASP A 336 -11.77 29.56 -0.37
C ASP A 336 -11.31 28.09 -0.55
N VAL A 337 -11.85 27.19 0.27
CA VAL A 337 -11.48 25.76 0.23
C VAL A 337 -11.87 25.12 -1.11
N ILE A 338 -12.96 25.58 -1.74
CA ILE A 338 -13.36 25.09 -3.06
C ILE A 338 -12.28 25.46 -4.08
N GLU A 339 -11.78 26.69 -4.07
CA GLU A 339 -10.68 27.12 -4.94
C GLU A 339 -9.38 26.34 -4.65
N LEU A 340 -9.08 26.09 -3.37
CA LEU A 340 -7.89 25.32 -2.99
C LEU A 340 -7.90 23.89 -3.57
N SER A 341 -9.09 23.28 -3.68
CA SER A 341 -9.30 21.92 -4.21
C SER A 341 -9.23 21.82 -5.73
N LYS A 342 -9.18 22.95 -6.46
CA LYS A 342 -9.14 22.91 -7.93
C LYS A 342 -7.77 22.46 -8.42
N PRO A 343 -7.73 21.61 -9.47
CA PRO A 343 -6.48 21.16 -10.06
C PRO A 343 -5.72 22.32 -10.69
N LEU A 344 -4.42 22.37 -10.43
CA LEU A 344 -3.52 23.33 -11.06
C LEU A 344 -3.25 22.92 -12.52
N ARG A 345 -3.49 23.84 -13.46
CA ARG A 345 -3.15 23.64 -14.88
C ARG A 345 -1.75 24.16 -15.15
N MET A 346 -0.75 23.37 -14.76
CA MET A 346 0.66 23.69 -14.95
C MET A 346 1.42 22.41 -15.30
N GLU A 347 2.43 22.53 -16.16
CA GLU A 347 3.33 21.42 -16.45
C GLU A 347 4.19 21.09 -15.23
N ARG A 348 4.46 19.80 -15.02
CA ARG A 348 5.18 19.35 -13.83
C ARG A 348 6.58 19.93 -13.72
N THR A 349 7.29 20.04 -14.85
CA THR A 349 8.65 20.60 -14.90
C THR A 349 8.68 22.07 -14.50
N GLU A 350 7.64 22.83 -14.83
CA GLU A 350 7.47 24.23 -14.42
C GLU A 350 7.22 24.34 -12.90
N ALA A 351 6.31 23.52 -12.38
CA ALA A 351 6.00 23.47 -10.95
C ALA A 351 7.25 23.13 -10.10
N ILE A 352 8.00 22.09 -10.49
CA ILE A 352 9.25 21.69 -9.82
C ILE A 352 10.28 22.83 -9.86
N SER A 353 10.47 23.45 -11.03
CA SER A 353 11.42 24.55 -11.19
C SER A 353 11.07 25.73 -10.28
N LYS A 354 9.77 26.03 -10.11
CA LYS A 354 9.29 27.08 -9.21
C LYS A 354 9.57 26.75 -7.75
N ILE A 355 9.29 25.52 -7.32
CA ILE A 355 9.56 25.06 -5.94
C ILE A 355 11.05 25.13 -5.64
N ILE A 356 11.91 24.54 -6.48
CA ILE A 356 13.37 24.52 -6.28
C ILE A 356 13.96 25.95 -6.29
N LYS A 357 13.42 26.85 -7.11
CA LYS A 357 13.87 28.25 -7.15
C LYS A 357 13.59 28.97 -5.83
N ASN A 358 12.44 28.71 -5.22
CA ASN A 358 12.04 29.35 -3.96
C ASN A 358 12.62 28.64 -2.73
N HIS A 359 12.85 27.33 -2.84
CA HIS A 359 13.27 26.43 -1.77
C HIS A 359 14.34 25.46 -2.29
N PRO A 360 15.61 25.90 -2.42
CA PRO A 360 16.70 25.10 -2.97
C PRO A 360 16.96 23.79 -2.23
N GLU A 361 16.59 23.71 -0.95
CA GLU A 361 16.70 22.54 -0.09
C GLU A 361 15.92 21.31 -0.60
N PHE A 362 14.93 21.49 -1.48
CA PHE A 362 14.20 20.37 -2.10
C PHE A 362 14.88 19.79 -3.33
N ARG A 363 16.00 20.35 -3.80
CA ARG A 363 16.72 19.79 -4.96
C ARG A 363 17.10 18.33 -4.73
N ASP A 364 17.61 18.01 -3.55
CA ASP A 364 18.02 16.66 -3.20
C ASP A 364 16.80 15.73 -3.05
N LEU A 365 15.68 16.24 -2.50
CA LEU A 365 14.41 15.50 -2.44
C LEU A 365 13.96 15.08 -3.84
N TYR A 366 13.95 16.00 -4.81
CA TYR A 366 13.53 15.69 -6.18
C TYR A 366 14.47 14.69 -6.87
N ALA A 367 15.77 14.78 -6.62
CA ALA A 367 16.76 13.84 -7.17
C ALA A 367 16.61 12.42 -6.57
N ASP A 368 16.45 12.33 -5.25
CA ASP A 368 16.21 11.07 -4.55
C ASP A 368 14.88 10.44 -5.02
N TYR A 369 13.82 11.25 -5.02
CA TYR A 369 12.49 10.86 -5.45
C TYR A 369 12.49 10.33 -6.88
N GLU A 370 13.08 11.05 -7.85
CA GLU A 370 13.12 10.62 -9.24
C GLU A 370 13.76 9.23 -9.39
N SER A 371 14.89 8.99 -8.72
CA SER A 371 15.59 7.71 -8.78
C SER A 371 14.78 6.56 -8.16
N ILE A 372 14.14 6.79 -7.01
CA ILE A 372 13.34 5.78 -6.30
C ILE A 372 12.05 5.49 -7.07
N ARG A 373 11.37 6.55 -7.52
CA ARG A 373 10.12 6.49 -8.27
C ARG A 373 10.30 5.72 -9.57
N ASP A 374 11.33 6.06 -10.34
CA ASP A 374 11.55 5.42 -11.63
C ASP A 374 11.89 3.93 -11.46
N HIS A 375 12.70 3.57 -10.46
CA HIS A 375 12.96 2.17 -10.12
C HIS A 375 11.68 1.43 -9.75
N TYR A 376 10.88 1.97 -8.82
CA TYR A 376 9.61 1.38 -8.38
C TYR A 376 8.63 1.18 -9.55
N SER A 377 8.46 2.19 -10.40
CA SER A 377 7.57 2.11 -11.56
C SER A 377 8.02 1.05 -12.57
N LEU A 378 9.32 0.93 -12.83
CA LEU A 378 9.87 -0.10 -13.69
C LEU A 378 9.69 -1.52 -13.11
N GLU A 379 9.86 -1.69 -11.80
CA GLU A 379 9.58 -2.97 -11.12
C GLU A 379 8.11 -3.37 -11.24
N SER A 380 7.19 -2.42 -11.02
CA SER A 380 5.75 -2.64 -11.21
C SER A 380 5.42 -3.02 -12.64
N VAL A 381 5.96 -2.31 -13.64
CA VAL A 381 5.76 -2.65 -15.05
C VAL A 381 6.30 -4.03 -15.37
N LYS A 382 7.54 -4.33 -14.95
CA LYS A 382 8.18 -5.61 -15.21
C LYS A 382 7.36 -6.77 -14.66
N LYS A 383 6.82 -6.66 -13.44
CA LYS A 383 5.98 -7.68 -12.82
C LYS A 383 4.81 -8.08 -13.72
N TYR A 384 4.05 -7.13 -14.24
CA TYR A 384 2.90 -7.44 -15.10
C TYR A 384 3.32 -7.84 -16.52
N ALA A 385 4.43 -7.30 -17.02
CA ALA A 385 4.99 -7.69 -18.31
C ALA A 385 5.43 -9.16 -18.32
N ASP A 386 6.12 -9.62 -17.27
CA ASP A 386 6.53 -11.03 -17.10
C ASP A 386 5.30 -11.97 -17.11
N LEU A 387 4.23 -11.60 -16.40
CA LEU A 387 2.96 -12.36 -16.40
C LEU A 387 2.33 -12.39 -17.80
N ALA A 388 2.30 -11.25 -18.49
CA ALA A 388 1.75 -11.19 -19.84
C ALA A 388 2.57 -12.00 -20.84
N ILE A 389 3.90 -12.08 -20.71
CA ILE A 389 4.77 -12.88 -21.58
C ILE A 389 4.53 -14.39 -21.36
N ALA A 390 4.34 -14.81 -20.10
CA ALA A 390 4.10 -16.21 -19.75
C ALA A 390 2.69 -16.70 -20.12
N ALA A 391 1.75 -15.78 -20.32
CA ALA A 391 0.34 -16.09 -20.53
C ALA A 391 0.03 -16.76 -21.88
N ASN A 392 -0.95 -17.67 -21.89
CA ASN A 392 -1.48 -18.25 -23.13
C ASN A 392 -2.44 -17.29 -23.85
N ALA A 393 -2.01 -16.67 -24.96
CA ALA A 393 -2.81 -15.74 -25.74
C ALA A 393 -4.07 -16.35 -26.41
N ALA A 394 -4.15 -17.68 -26.51
CA ALA A 394 -5.33 -18.37 -27.00
C ALA A 394 -6.47 -18.41 -25.97
N GLU A 395 -6.15 -18.29 -24.69
CA GLU A 395 -7.13 -18.32 -23.61
C GLU A 395 -7.58 -16.92 -23.21
N LYS A 396 -8.85 -16.78 -22.83
CA LYS A 396 -9.41 -15.49 -22.40
C LYS A 396 -8.67 -14.91 -21.20
N GLY A 397 -8.25 -15.76 -20.25
CA GLY A 397 -7.44 -15.35 -19.11
C GLY A 397 -6.10 -14.75 -19.53
N GLY A 398 -5.40 -15.38 -20.48
CA GLY A 398 -4.13 -14.86 -20.97
C GLY A 398 -4.26 -13.57 -21.77
N GLN A 399 -5.33 -13.41 -22.54
CA GLN A 399 -5.64 -12.13 -23.21
C GLN A 399 -5.86 -10.99 -22.20
N LEU A 400 -6.59 -11.25 -21.11
CA LEU A 400 -6.81 -10.27 -20.05
C LEU A 400 -5.52 -9.89 -19.32
N LEU A 401 -4.57 -10.83 -19.15
CA LEU A 401 -3.24 -10.53 -18.60
C LEU A 401 -2.47 -9.56 -19.51
N VAL A 402 -2.50 -9.77 -20.82
CA VAL A 402 -1.87 -8.85 -21.79
C VAL A 402 -2.51 -7.46 -21.72
N VAL A 403 -3.84 -7.38 -21.66
CA VAL A 403 -4.55 -6.09 -21.50
C VAL A 403 -4.19 -5.41 -20.18
N ARG A 404 -4.12 -6.17 -19.07
CA ARG A 404 -3.72 -5.65 -17.77
C ARG A 404 -2.30 -5.10 -17.79
N ALA A 405 -1.35 -5.82 -18.39
CA ALA A 405 0.03 -5.34 -18.53
C ALA A 405 0.10 -4.04 -19.34
N LEU A 406 -0.61 -3.95 -20.46
CA LEU A 406 -0.69 -2.71 -21.25
C LEU A 406 -1.30 -1.55 -20.47
N GLN A 407 -2.33 -1.80 -19.67
CA GLN A 407 -2.95 -0.77 -18.84
C GLN A 407 -1.97 -0.27 -17.77
N VAL A 408 -1.26 -1.17 -17.08
CA VAL A 408 -0.26 -0.83 -16.07
C VAL A 408 0.90 -0.06 -16.70
N MET A 409 1.45 -0.54 -17.83
CA MET A 409 2.47 0.17 -18.60
C MET A 409 2.01 1.58 -18.97
N GLY A 410 0.78 1.69 -19.48
CA GLY A 410 0.18 2.94 -19.87
C GLY A 410 0.13 3.95 -18.72
N GLU A 411 -0.31 3.51 -17.55
CA GLU A 411 -0.36 4.38 -16.37
C GLU A 411 1.03 4.78 -15.87
N HIS A 412 1.96 3.83 -15.80
CA HIS A 412 3.32 4.10 -15.31
C HIS A 412 4.15 4.96 -16.28
N PHE A 413 3.75 5.08 -17.54
CA PHE A 413 4.42 5.93 -18.53
C PHE A 413 3.99 7.41 -18.43
N LYS A 414 3.09 7.75 -17.50
CA LYS A 414 2.63 9.12 -17.29
C LYS A 414 3.56 9.88 -16.34
N GLY A 415 3.89 11.11 -16.73
CA GLY A 415 4.67 12.08 -15.94
C GLY A 415 3.86 13.30 -15.51
N THR A 416 2.58 13.12 -15.13
CA THR A 416 1.72 14.28 -14.81
C THR A 416 2.03 14.89 -13.44
N LEU A 417 1.51 16.09 -13.19
CA LEU A 417 1.69 16.79 -11.92
C LEU A 417 1.15 16.00 -10.71
N GLU A 418 -0.03 15.39 -10.84
CA GLU A 418 -0.71 14.64 -9.76
C GLU A 418 -0.41 13.13 -9.78
N THR A 419 0.06 12.58 -10.90
CA THR A 419 0.45 11.17 -11.02
C THR A 419 1.82 11.00 -11.70
N PRO A 420 2.90 11.48 -11.05
CA PRO A 420 4.26 11.26 -11.53
C PRO A 420 4.67 9.79 -11.33
N LYS A 421 4.92 9.06 -12.42
CA LYS A 421 5.35 7.65 -12.39
C LYS A 421 6.73 7.44 -12.99
N LEU A 422 6.90 7.59 -14.29
CA LEU A 422 8.21 7.56 -14.92
C LEU A 422 8.63 8.96 -15.38
N SER A 423 9.94 9.22 -15.33
CA SER A 423 10.52 10.39 -15.97
C SER A 423 10.31 10.34 -17.48
N ASP A 424 10.11 11.51 -18.09
CA ASP A 424 9.94 11.64 -19.55
C ASP A 424 11.12 11.03 -20.31
N THR A 425 12.34 11.16 -19.75
CA THR A 425 13.57 10.60 -20.35
C THR A 425 13.50 9.08 -20.45
N ILE A 426 13.11 8.37 -19.38
CA ILE A 426 12.99 6.90 -19.40
C ILE A 426 11.83 6.47 -20.28
N CYS A 427 10.70 7.16 -20.20
CA CYS A 427 9.53 6.88 -21.03
C CYS A 427 9.88 6.97 -22.52
N GLN A 428 10.57 8.05 -22.94
CA GLN A 428 11.04 8.21 -24.31
C GLN A 428 12.04 7.12 -24.71
N PHE A 429 12.96 6.74 -23.82
CA PHE A 429 13.93 5.67 -24.07
C PHE A 429 13.23 4.30 -24.25
N LEU A 430 12.28 3.94 -23.40
CA LEU A 430 11.49 2.70 -23.54
C LEU A 430 10.67 2.66 -24.83
N LEU A 431 10.03 3.78 -25.17
CA LEU A 431 9.28 3.92 -26.42
C LEU A 431 10.20 3.86 -27.65
N SER A 432 11.48 4.18 -27.50
CA SER A 432 12.48 4.12 -28.56
C SER A 432 12.82 2.70 -29.01
N SER A 433 12.73 1.74 -28.08
CA SER A 433 12.93 0.31 -28.35
C SER A 433 11.86 -0.32 -29.25
N LEU A 434 10.77 0.40 -29.51
CA LEU A 434 9.64 -0.06 -30.31
C LEU A 434 9.61 0.56 -31.72
N PRO A 435 9.10 -0.17 -32.73
CA PRO A 435 8.77 0.40 -34.03
C PRO A 435 7.80 1.59 -33.90
N PHE A 436 7.87 2.55 -34.82
CA PHE A 436 7.08 3.79 -34.75
C PHE A 436 5.57 3.57 -34.66
N ASN A 437 5.02 2.69 -35.51
CA ASN A 437 3.59 2.39 -35.49
C ASN A 437 3.18 1.75 -34.15
N THR A 438 4.02 0.87 -33.60
CA THR A 438 3.84 0.25 -32.29
C THR A 438 3.91 1.29 -31.16
N ARG A 439 4.81 2.27 -31.26
CA ARG A 439 4.89 3.39 -30.31
C ARG A 439 3.62 4.21 -30.29
N GLN A 440 3.07 4.54 -31.47
CA GLN A 440 1.82 5.29 -31.57
C GLN A 440 0.65 4.50 -30.98
N ILE A 441 0.58 3.19 -31.26
CA ILE A 441 -0.44 2.30 -30.69
C ILE A 441 -0.32 2.25 -29.16
N ILE A 442 0.87 2.00 -28.61
CA ILE A 442 1.08 1.94 -27.15
C ILE A 442 0.81 3.30 -26.49
N THR A 443 1.18 4.41 -27.13
CA THR A 443 0.86 5.76 -26.64
C THR A 443 -0.64 6.06 -26.69
N GLY A 444 -1.34 5.59 -27.72
CA GLY A 444 -2.80 5.72 -27.80
C GLY A 444 -3.52 4.85 -26.77
N LEU A 445 -3.02 3.63 -26.52
CA LEU A 445 -3.50 2.72 -25.48
C LEU A 445 -3.21 3.27 -24.07
N ARG A 446 -2.05 3.88 -23.85
CA ARG A 446 -1.64 4.57 -22.60
C ARG A 446 -2.71 5.55 -22.11
N ASP A 447 -3.22 6.37 -23.02
CA ASP A 447 -4.21 7.39 -22.69
C ASP A 447 -5.65 6.81 -22.62
N SER A 448 -5.83 5.57 -23.12
CA SER A 448 -7.13 4.93 -23.30
C SER A 448 -7.42 3.75 -22.38
N LEU A 449 -6.52 3.26 -21.53
CA LEU A 449 -6.82 2.03 -20.76
C LEU A 449 -7.20 2.28 -19.29
N SER A 450 -6.92 3.47 -18.75
CA SER A 450 -7.15 3.82 -17.33
C SER A 450 -8.41 4.65 -17.06
N HIS A 451 -9.24 4.97 -18.07
CA HIS A 451 -10.41 5.83 -17.92
C HIS A 451 -11.73 5.08 -18.17
N SER A 452 -12.80 5.43 -17.45
CA SER A 452 -14.11 4.79 -17.63
C SER A 452 -14.67 5.00 -19.04
N LYS A 453 -14.40 6.17 -19.61
CA LYS A 453 -14.81 6.59 -20.96
C LYS A 453 -14.21 5.76 -22.09
N THR A 454 -13.26 4.87 -21.79
CA THR A 454 -12.49 4.12 -22.78
C THR A 454 -12.67 2.60 -22.63
N LEU A 455 -13.69 2.17 -21.87
CA LEU A 455 -14.14 0.78 -21.79
C LEU A 455 -14.41 0.16 -23.16
N LEU A 456 -15.02 0.89 -24.10
CA LEU A 456 -15.27 0.38 -25.46
C LEU A 456 -13.96 -0.01 -26.15
N ILE A 457 -12.92 0.82 -26.02
CA ILE A 457 -11.61 0.55 -26.61
C ILE A 457 -11.04 -0.76 -26.03
N ARG A 458 -11.22 -1.00 -24.73
CA ARG A 458 -10.82 -2.27 -24.08
C ARG A 458 -11.60 -3.46 -24.61
N SER A 459 -12.92 -3.36 -24.69
CA SER A 459 -13.77 -4.41 -25.24
C SER A 459 -13.47 -4.69 -26.73
N ASP A 460 -13.15 -3.67 -27.52
CA ASP A 460 -12.75 -3.81 -28.92
C ASP A 460 -11.39 -4.51 -29.08
N ILE A 461 -10.47 -4.26 -28.14
CA ILE A 461 -9.17 -4.95 -28.07
C ILE A 461 -9.37 -6.41 -27.67
N GLU A 462 -10.22 -6.68 -26.69
CA GLU A 462 -10.56 -8.03 -26.22
C GLU A 462 -11.19 -8.91 -27.31
N ASN A 463 -11.84 -8.31 -28.32
CA ASN A 463 -12.44 -9.00 -29.45
C ASN A 463 -11.48 -9.24 -30.63
N LYS A 464 -10.19 -8.90 -30.48
CA LYS A 464 -9.16 -9.16 -31.50
C LYS A 464 -8.75 -10.64 -31.52
N THR A 465 -8.14 -11.06 -32.63
CA THR A 465 -7.65 -12.43 -32.82
C THR A 465 -6.48 -12.75 -31.87
N HIS A 466 -6.27 -14.03 -31.56
CA HIS A 466 -5.13 -14.45 -30.72
C HIS A 466 -3.77 -13.95 -31.28
N SER A 467 -3.60 -13.94 -32.60
CA SER A 467 -2.39 -13.44 -33.28
C SER A 467 -2.09 -11.96 -32.99
N PHE A 468 -3.11 -11.15 -32.67
CA PHE A 468 -2.91 -9.77 -32.22
C PHE A 468 -2.24 -9.73 -30.84
N PHE A 469 -2.66 -10.59 -29.92
CA PHE A 469 -2.10 -10.68 -28.57
C PHE A 469 -0.67 -11.26 -28.57
N GLU A 470 -0.38 -12.25 -29.41
CA GLU A 470 0.98 -12.78 -29.58
C GLU A 470 1.96 -11.71 -30.07
N ASN A 471 1.53 -10.86 -31.02
CA ASN A 471 2.33 -9.73 -31.48
C ASN A 471 2.59 -8.72 -30.36
N ILE A 472 1.58 -8.42 -29.53
CA ILE A 472 1.75 -7.56 -28.35
C ILE A 472 2.70 -8.17 -27.34
N GLN A 473 2.58 -9.47 -27.04
CA GLN A 473 3.50 -10.17 -26.13
C GLN A 473 4.95 -10.09 -26.63
N SER A 474 5.17 -10.22 -27.94
CA SER A 474 6.49 -10.01 -28.55
C SER A 474 7.03 -8.58 -28.30
N TYR A 475 6.18 -7.56 -28.42
CA TYR A 475 6.56 -6.18 -28.11
C TYR A 475 6.82 -5.96 -26.61
N ILE A 476 5.98 -6.50 -25.73
CA ILE A 476 6.17 -6.46 -24.27
C ILE A 476 7.48 -7.15 -23.89
N SER A 477 7.81 -8.29 -24.52
CA SER A 477 9.07 -9.01 -24.32
C SER A 477 10.29 -8.13 -24.66
N LYS A 478 10.28 -7.47 -25.82
CA LYS A 478 11.33 -6.51 -26.20
C LYS A 478 11.49 -5.37 -25.18
N MET A 479 10.38 -4.79 -24.72
CA MET A 479 10.43 -3.74 -23.69
C MET A 479 10.94 -4.26 -22.35
N THR A 480 10.58 -5.49 -21.98
CA THR A 480 10.98 -6.12 -20.72
C THR A 480 12.50 -6.31 -20.65
N VAL A 481 13.14 -6.63 -21.78
CA VAL A 481 14.62 -6.63 -21.89
C VAL A 481 15.17 -5.24 -21.58
N THR A 482 14.68 -4.19 -22.25
CA THR A 482 15.13 -2.80 -21.98
C THR A 482 14.88 -2.37 -20.54
N ILE A 483 13.73 -2.71 -19.95
CA ILE A 483 13.39 -2.40 -18.55
C ILE A 483 14.39 -3.07 -17.60
N THR A 484 14.71 -4.34 -17.85
CA THR A 484 15.67 -5.10 -17.03
C THR A 484 17.05 -4.44 -17.09
N ASP A 485 17.48 -3.97 -18.26
CA ASP A 485 18.74 -3.25 -18.43
C ASP A 485 18.77 -1.92 -17.65
N ILE A 486 17.68 -1.15 -17.66
CA ILE A 486 17.57 0.12 -16.93
C ILE A 486 17.62 -0.13 -15.42
N LEU A 487 16.84 -1.09 -14.91
CA LEU A 487 16.83 -1.47 -13.50
C LEU A 487 18.22 -1.89 -13.02
N TYR A 488 18.93 -2.68 -13.83
CA TYR A 488 20.30 -3.09 -13.53
C TYR A 488 21.28 -1.89 -13.45
N LYS A 489 21.17 -0.94 -14.38
CA LYS A 489 21.98 0.30 -14.36
C LYS A 489 21.71 1.13 -13.10
N PHE A 490 20.44 1.26 -12.71
CA PHE A 490 20.05 1.94 -11.47
C PHE A 490 20.69 1.30 -10.24
N LYS A 491 20.57 -0.03 -10.11
CA LYS A 491 21.21 -0.78 -9.03
C LYS A 491 22.72 -0.59 -9.00
N THR A 492 23.38 -0.72 -10.14
CA THR A 492 24.83 -0.52 -10.27
C THR A 492 25.27 0.88 -9.83
N LYS A 493 24.57 1.93 -10.29
CA LYS A 493 24.86 3.32 -9.94
C LYS A 493 24.69 3.58 -8.43
N ALA A 494 23.63 3.04 -7.84
CA ALA A 494 23.35 3.17 -6.42
C ALA A 494 24.43 2.48 -5.57
N ILE A 495 24.81 1.25 -5.91
CA ILE A 495 25.86 0.50 -5.22
C ILE A 495 27.22 1.21 -5.34
N LYS A 496 27.57 1.72 -6.53
CA LYS A 496 28.81 2.50 -6.72
C LYS A 496 28.86 3.74 -5.83
N ARG A 497 27.76 4.49 -5.74
CA ARG A 497 27.64 5.65 -4.83
C ARG A 497 27.86 5.23 -3.38
N LEU A 498 27.25 4.12 -2.97
CA LEU A 498 27.43 3.57 -1.62
C LEU A 498 28.89 3.20 -1.36
N ILE A 499 29.56 2.47 -2.27
CA ILE A 499 30.99 2.13 -2.14
C ILE A 499 31.85 3.39 -2.00
N ASN A 500 31.63 4.39 -2.86
CA ASN A 500 32.38 5.66 -2.79
C ASN A 500 32.14 6.41 -1.49
N LYS A 501 30.90 6.41 -0.98
CA LYS A 501 30.57 6.99 0.31
C LYS A 501 31.30 6.24 1.43
N SER A 502 31.28 4.90 1.41
CA SER A 502 32.00 4.08 2.38
C SER A 502 33.51 4.36 2.40
N LYS A 503 34.16 4.51 1.22
CA LYS A 503 35.58 4.88 1.11
C LYS A 503 35.91 6.24 1.74
N SER A 504 34.95 7.16 1.72
CA SER A 504 35.13 8.51 2.29
C SER A 504 34.99 8.56 3.81
N LEU A 505 34.48 7.49 4.43
CA LEU A 505 34.25 7.42 5.87
C LEU A 505 35.52 7.06 6.64
N LYS A 506 35.66 7.67 7.82
CA LYS A 506 36.86 7.52 8.67
C LYS A 506 36.64 6.62 9.89
N LYS A 507 35.40 6.24 10.20
CA LYS A 507 35.07 5.33 11.31
C LYS A 507 34.14 4.21 10.85
N VAL A 508 34.37 2.99 11.35
CA VAL A 508 33.52 1.81 11.11
C VAL A 508 32.07 2.03 11.57
N LYS A 509 31.89 2.77 12.66
CA LYS A 509 30.56 3.19 13.16
C LYS A 509 29.78 3.98 12.10
N ASP A 510 30.44 4.84 11.34
CA ASP A 510 29.80 5.66 10.30
C ASP A 510 29.35 4.78 9.12
N ILE A 511 30.04 3.66 8.85
CA ILE A 511 29.64 2.67 7.84
C ILE A 511 28.38 1.93 8.32
N LYS A 512 28.31 1.58 9.61
CA LYS A 512 27.10 0.98 10.20
C LYS A 512 25.90 1.93 10.09
N ASP A 513 26.11 3.22 10.33
CA ASP A 513 25.08 4.26 10.22
C ASP A 513 24.49 4.35 8.81
N LEU A 514 25.27 4.07 7.74
CA LEU A 514 24.75 3.99 6.37
C LEU A 514 23.68 2.91 6.18
N PHE A 515 23.72 1.83 6.97
CA PHE A 515 22.85 0.66 6.80
C PHE A 515 21.81 0.49 7.92
N ARG A 516 21.90 1.26 9.01
CA ARG A 516 21.01 1.18 10.19
C ARG A 516 19.52 1.29 9.86
N SER A 517 19.17 1.95 8.75
CA SER A 517 17.79 2.29 8.40
C SER A 517 16.94 1.07 7.98
N PHE A 518 17.56 0.00 7.44
CA PHE A 518 16.84 -1.06 6.74
C PHE A 518 17.36 -2.48 6.98
N THR A 519 18.41 -2.63 7.79
CA THR A 519 19.01 -3.91 8.22
C THR A 519 19.15 -4.94 7.07
N PRO A 520 19.89 -4.63 5.98
CA PRO A 520 20.15 -5.62 4.94
C PRO A 520 20.84 -6.86 5.53
N THR A 521 20.53 -8.05 5.03
CA THR A 521 21.17 -9.30 5.48
C THR A 521 22.35 -9.66 4.59
N VAL A 522 23.25 -10.52 5.07
CA VAL A 522 24.32 -11.13 4.26
C VAL A 522 23.77 -11.77 2.99
N GLU A 523 22.62 -12.43 3.13
CA GLU A 523 21.90 -13.07 2.05
C GLU A 523 21.50 -12.05 0.98
N THR A 524 21.10 -10.83 1.39
CA THR A 524 20.77 -9.74 0.47
C THR A 524 21.97 -9.35 -0.40
N PHE A 525 23.14 -9.16 0.19
CA PHE A 525 24.37 -8.84 -0.56
C PHE A 525 24.82 -10.00 -1.45
N THR A 526 24.68 -11.23 -0.96
CA THR A 526 25.08 -12.45 -1.70
C THR A 526 24.17 -12.69 -2.91
N GLU A 527 22.86 -12.52 -2.75
CA GLU A 527 21.89 -12.61 -3.84
C GLU A 527 22.15 -11.55 -4.91
N GLU A 528 22.39 -10.29 -4.54
CA GLU A 528 22.69 -9.23 -5.50
C GLU A 528 24.02 -9.46 -6.23
N ALA A 529 25.06 -9.93 -5.53
CA ALA A 529 26.31 -10.33 -6.17
C ALA A 529 26.11 -11.48 -7.18
N ASN A 530 25.26 -12.45 -6.86
CA ASN A 530 24.92 -13.55 -7.76
C ASN A 530 24.06 -13.11 -8.95
N LYS A 531 23.12 -12.17 -8.76
CA LYS A 531 22.34 -11.56 -9.85
C LYS A 531 23.26 -10.87 -10.85
N ILE A 532 24.26 -10.12 -10.38
CA ILE A 532 25.27 -9.49 -11.24
C ILE A 532 26.05 -10.55 -12.01
N ARG A 533 26.52 -11.61 -11.33
CA ARG A 533 27.25 -12.72 -11.97
C ARG A 533 26.45 -13.40 -13.08
N ASN A 534 25.21 -13.77 -12.79
CA ASN A 534 24.38 -14.61 -13.65
C ASN A 534 23.68 -13.83 -14.77
N ASN A 535 23.72 -12.50 -14.77
CA ASN A 535 23.15 -11.69 -15.84
C ASN A 535 24.01 -11.78 -17.11
N THR A 536 23.77 -12.80 -17.94
CA THR A 536 24.36 -13.01 -19.27
C THR A 536 23.53 -12.33 -20.38
N SER A 537 22.30 -11.92 -20.07
CA SER A 537 21.35 -11.29 -21.00
C SER A 537 21.54 -9.78 -21.18
N PHE A 538 22.41 -9.15 -20.38
CA PHE A 538 22.57 -7.69 -20.39
C PHE A 538 23.35 -7.26 -21.63
N LYS A 539 22.68 -6.58 -22.56
CA LYS A 539 23.35 -5.84 -23.63
C LYS A 539 23.71 -4.48 -23.05
N GLY A 540 24.94 -4.31 -22.59
CA GLY A 540 25.40 -3.04 -22.00
C GLY A 540 25.27 -1.87 -22.96
N ALA A 541 25.42 -0.65 -22.44
CA ALA A 541 25.29 0.57 -23.25
C ALA A 541 26.25 0.56 -24.47
N VAL A 542 27.39 -0.11 -24.33
CA VAL A 542 28.41 -0.27 -25.37
C VAL A 542 27.96 -1.27 -26.44
N GLU A 543 27.40 -2.42 -26.05
CA GLU A 543 26.83 -3.40 -26.96
C GLU A 543 25.59 -2.87 -27.70
N GLN A 544 24.75 -2.07 -27.02
CA GLN A 544 23.60 -1.40 -27.64
C GLN A 544 24.05 -0.33 -28.63
N LEU A 545 25.06 0.46 -28.27
CA LEU A 545 25.62 1.47 -29.16
C LEU A 545 26.29 0.82 -30.38
N GLU A 546 27.01 -0.29 -30.20
CA GLU A 546 27.60 -1.06 -31.32
C GLU A 546 26.54 -1.53 -32.31
N GLU A 547 25.44 -2.10 -31.82
CA GLU A 547 24.33 -2.52 -32.69
C GLU A 547 23.74 -1.31 -33.44
N LEU A 548 23.44 -0.22 -32.74
CA LEU A 548 22.87 0.97 -33.37
C LEU A 548 23.81 1.61 -34.38
N VAL A 549 25.11 1.65 -34.09
CA VAL A 549 26.15 2.16 -35.00
C VAL A 549 26.30 1.23 -36.20
N SER A 550 26.24 -0.10 -36.00
CA SER A 550 26.30 -1.08 -37.07
C SER A 550 25.06 -1.03 -37.97
N ASP A 551 23.87 -0.91 -37.38
CA ASP A 551 22.61 -0.73 -38.10
C ASP A 551 22.66 0.55 -38.94
N LEU A 552 23.14 1.66 -38.36
CA LEU A 552 23.34 2.91 -39.08
C LEU A 552 24.35 2.76 -40.22
N ASP A 553 25.45 2.04 -40.00
CA ASP A 553 26.47 1.76 -41.02
C ASP A 553 25.91 0.93 -42.20
N ILE A 554 25.00 0.00 -41.92
CA ILE A 554 24.32 -0.83 -42.93
C ILE A 554 23.28 -0.02 -43.71
N LEU A 555 22.52 0.85 -43.03
CA LEU A 555 21.49 1.68 -43.65
C LEU A 555 22.09 2.72 -44.62
N LEU A 556 23.27 3.26 -44.31
CA LEU A 556 23.93 4.27 -45.13
C LEU A 556 24.62 3.66 -46.35
N ARG A 557 23.97 3.80 -47.52
CA ARG A 557 24.50 3.31 -48.81
C ARG A 557 25.65 4.16 -49.37
N ASP A 558 25.60 5.48 -49.17
CA ASP A 558 26.57 6.46 -49.73
C ASP A 558 27.38 7.16 -48.63
N LYS A 559 28.38 6.46 -48.08
CA LYS A 559 29.27 6.98 -47.03
C LYS A 559 30.44 7.77 -47.62
N THR A 560 30.72 8.93 -47.05
CA THR A 560 31.95 9.69 -47.34
C THR A 560 33.18 9.00 -46.75
N VAL A 561 34.37 9.33 -47.26
CA VAL A 561 35.64 8.84 -46.68
C VAL A 561 35.78 9.22 -45.21
N SER A 562 35.30 10.41 -44.82
CA SER A 562 35.25 10.85 -43.42
C SER A 562 34.33 9.99 -42.56
N GLU A 563 33.14 9.61 -43.06
CA GLU A 563 32.20 8.77 -42.32
C GLU A 563 32.72 7.36 -42.12
N ASN A 564 33.30 6.76 -43.16
CA ASN A 564 33.93 5.45 -43.05
C ASN A 564 35.05 5.43 -42.01
N ARG A 565 35.86 6.51 -41.94
CA ARG A 565 36.87 6.66 -40.89
C ARG A 565 36.25 6.78 -39.50
N LEU A 566 35.18 7.57 -39.35
CA LEU A 566 34.49 7.75 -38.07
C LEU A 566 33.82 6.46 -37.58
N PHE A 567 33.21 5.66 -38.45
CA PHE A 567 32.68 4.34 -38.10
C PHE A 567 33.77 3.41 -37.55
N VAL A 568 34.93 3.35 -38.21
CA VAL A 568 36.08 2.57 -37.73
C VAL A 568 36.56 3.07 -36.36
N GLU A 569 36.71 4.39 -36.20
CA GLU A 569 37.14 5.01 -34.95
C GLU A 569 36.18 4.69 -33.78
N ILE A 570 34.86 4.82 -34.02
CA ILE A 570 33.81 4.50 -33.06
C ILE A 570 33.84 3.01 -32.69
N ASN A 571 33.96 2.11 -33.68
CA ASN A 571 34.03 0.66 -33.44
C ASN A 571 35.28 0.27 -32.64
N CYS A 572 36.43 0.90 -32.88
CA CYS A 572 37.63 0.69 -32.07
C CYS A 572 37.42 1.14 -30.60
N ILE A 573 36.77 2.28 -30.37
CA ILE A 573 36.46 2.77 -29.02
C ILE A 573 35.51 1.79 -28.32
N ILE A 574 34.48 1.31 -29.01
CA ILE A 574 33.52 0.31 -28.52
C ILE A 574 34.22 -1.00 -28.13
N LEU A 575 35.10 -1.54 -28.98
CA LEU A 575 35.81 -2.80 -28.73
C LEU A 575 36.70 -2.71 -27.48
N ASN A 576 37.44 -1.61 -27.34
CA ASN A 576 38.27 -1.36 -26.16
C ASN A 576 37.44 -1.28 -24.89
N GLU A 577 36.27 -0.62 -24.96
CA GLU A 577 35.38 -0.48 -23.81
C GLU A 577 34.74 -1.81 -23.38
N LYS A 578 34.34 -2.67 -24.33
CA LYS A 578 33.81 -4.01 -24.01
C LYS A 578 34.78 -4.84 -23.19
N THR A 579 36.04 -4.85 -23.61
CA THR A 579 37.12 -5.57 -22.90
C THR A 579 37.29 -5.03 -21.48
N ARG A 580 37.18 -3.71 -21.31
CA ARG A 580 37.25 -3.04 -20.01
C ARG A 580 36.04 -3.35 -19.12
N LEU A 581 34.83 -3.43 -19.66
CA LEU A 581 33.60 -3.70 -18.90
C LEU A 581 33.57 -5.10 -18.29
N ILE A 582 34.13 -6.11 -18.98
CA ILE A 582 34.24 -7.48 -18.45
C ILE A 582 35.03 -7.50 -17.14
N PHE A 583 36.14 -6.76 -17.08
CA PHE A 583 36.99 -6.67 -15.89
C PHE A 583 36.24 -6.00 -14.72
N ASN A 584 35.56 -4.89 -14.99
CA ASN A 584 34.83 -4.12 -13.96
C ASN A 584 33.61 -4.82 -13.38
N LYS A 585 32.99 -5.75 -14.13
CA LYS A 585 31.86 -6.55 -13.64
C LYS A 585 32.29 -7.45 -12.48
N ASN A 586 33.50 -8.01 -12.56
CA ASN A 586 34.07 -8.84 -11.50
C ASN A 586 34.44 -7.98 -10.28
N ASP A 587 35.04 -6.81 -10.49
CA ASP A 587 35.38 -5.87 -9.41
C ASP A 587 34.14 -5.39 -8.64
N LEU A 588 33.04 -5.09 -9.34
CA LEU A 588 31.79 -4.70 -8.70
C LEU A 588 31.20 -5.85 -7.87
N GLN A 589 31.27 -7.08 -8.38
CA GLN A 589 30.81 -8.27 -7.66
C GLN A 589 31.59 -8.47 -6.36
N ASP A 590 32.92 -8.34 -6.41
CA ASP A 590 33.77 -8.52 -5.24
C ASP A 590 33.61 -7.37 -4.24
N ASN A 591 33.44 -6.14 -4.72
CA ASN A 591 33.10 -4.99 -3.87
C ASN A 591 31.77 -5.17 -3.11
N ILE A 592 30.75 -5.78 -3.73
CA ILE A 592 29.47 -6.07 -3.06
C ILE A 592 29.62 -7.14 -1.98
N LYS A 593 30.40 -8.19 -2.25
CA LYS A 593 30.74 -9.20 -1.23
C LYS A 593 31.50 -8.57 -0.07
N ASN A 594 32.44 -7.68 -0.37
CA ASN A 594 33.21 -6.96 0.64
C ASN A 594 32.31 -6.05 1.49
N LEU A 595 31.34 -5.34 0.89
CA LEU A 595 30.32 -4.60 1.65
C LEU A 595 29.54 -5.51 2.61
N GLY A 596 29.10 -6.68 2.14
CA GLY A 596 28.40 -7.66 2.99
C GLY A 596 29.27 -8.18 4.13
N PHE A 597 30.56 -8.43 3.87
CA PHE A 597 31.53 -8.85 4.89
C PHE A 597 31.71 -7.76 5.96
N ILE A 598 31.92 -6.51 5.54
CA ILE A 598 32.12 -5.36 6.44
C ILE A 598 30.89 -5.13 7.30
N PHE A 599 29.70 -5.20 6.72
CA PHE A 599 28.46 -5.03 7.44
C PHE A 599 28.35 -6.02 8.62
N ASN A 600 28.69 -7.29 8.38
CA ASN A 600 28.59 -8.35 9.40
C ASN A 600 29.62 -8.26 10.52
N HIS A 601 30.83 -7.81 10.22
CA HIS A 601 31.94 -7.80 11.18
C HIS A 601 32.19 -6.41 11.77
N SER A 602 31.31 -5.43 11.48
CA SER A 602 31.47 -4.04 11.91
C SER A 602 31.51 -3.82 13.43
N GLU A 603 31.13 -4.82 14.25
CA GLU A 603 31.24 -4.77 15.72
C GLU A 603 32.62 -5.20 16.24
N ASP A 604 33.38 -5.94 15.43
CA ASP A 604 34.65 -6.57 15.82
C ASP A 604 35.89 -5.89 15.19
N ILE A 605 35.70 -4.93 14.27
CA ILE A 605 36.80 -4.27 13.53
C ILE A 605 37.31 -3.04 14.30
N ASP A 606 38.61 -3.03 14.65
CA ASP A 606 39.29 -1.91 15.31
C ASP A 606 39.66 -0.79 14.30
N VAL A 607 39.78 0.44 14.78
CA VAL A 607 40.04 1.65 13.97
C VAL A 607 41.36 1.55 13.17
N SER A 608 42.33 0.76 13.64
CA SER A 608 43.59 0.52 12.93
C SER A 608 43.46 -0.32 11.65
N GLU A 609 42.35 -1.06 11.48
CA GLU A 609 42.08 -1.90 10.31
C GLU A 609 41.36 -1.14 9.17
N MET A 610 40.99 0.14 9.37
CA MET A 610 40.34 0.96 8.34
C MET A 610 41.19 1.23 7.09
N ASN A 611 42.52 1.19 7.22
CA ASN A 611 43.40 1.33 6.05
C ASN A 611 43.36 0.05 5.17
N LEU A 612 43.25 -1.14 5.79
CA LEU A 612 43.05 -2.42 5.08
C LEU A 612 41.67 -2.47 4.39
N LEU A 613 40.65 -1.82 4.94
CA LEU A 613 39.32 -1.70 4.33
C LEU A 613 39.31 -0.87 3.05
N ASN A 614 40.12 0.18 2.96
CA ASN A 614 40.28 0.95 1.73
C ASN A 614 40.99 0.14 0.63
N ASP A 615 41.92 -0.76 1.01
CA ASP A 615 42.61 -1.66 0.09
C ASP A 615 41.71 -2.83 -0.40
N LEU A 616 40.68 -3.20 0.38
CA LEU A 616 39.70 -4.24 0.01
C LEU A 616 38.75 -3.81 -1.12
N PHE A 617 38.55 -2.50 -1.33
CA PHE A 617 37.69 -2.01 -2.38
C PHE A 617 38.51 -1.60 -3.62
N ALA A 618 38.46 -2.41 -4.68
CA ALA A 618 38.94 -1.98 -6.00
C ALA A 618 38.35 -0.61 -6.35
N GLU A 619 39.11 0.28 -7.01
CA GLU A 619 38.55 1.55 -7.50
C GLU A 619 37.35 1.25 -8.41
N PRO A 620 36.12 1.63 -8.03
CA PRO A 620 35.01 1.48 -8.95
C PRO A 620 35.21 2.55 -10.03
N VAL A 621 35.85 2.17 -11.14
CA VAL A 621 36.10 3.11 -12.22
C VAL A 621 34.75 3.67 -12.68
N CYS A 622 34.62 5.00 -12.68
CA CYS A 622 33.44 5.71 -13.16
C CYS A 622 33.49 5.74 -14.69
N LEU A 623 33.23 4.58 -15.30
CA LEU A 623 33.60 4.26 -16.69
C LEU A 623 32.73 4.97 -17.72
N GLU A 624 31.44 5.14 -17.43
CA GLU A 624 30.46 5.70 -18.36
C GLU A 624 30.85 7.13 -18.78
N GLU A 625 31.36 7.97 -17.88
CA GLU A 625 31.83 9.32 -18.25
C GLU A 625 33.08 9.30 -19.14
N SER A 626 34.03 8.39 -18.90
CA SER A 626 35.27 8.32 -19.69
C SER A 626 35.04 7.77 -21.10
N PHE A 627 34.22 6.72 -21.23
CA PHE A 627 33.80 6.18 -22.52
C PHE A 627 33.01 7.21 -23.31
N MET A 628 32.04 7.86 -22.67
CA MET A 628 31.23 8.89 -23.29
C MET A 628 32.07 10.09 -23.72
N LYS A 629 33.08 10.51 -22.95
CA LYS A 629 34.02 11.56 -23.35
C LYS A 629 34.84 11.16 -24.58
N LEU A 630 35.28 9.90 -24.66
CA LEU A 630 36.08 9.39 -25.78
C LEU A 630 35.24 9.26 -27.07
N ILE A 631 34.02 8.74 -26.96
CA ILE A 631 33.16 8.48 -28.12
C ILE A 631 32.39 9.73 -28.59
N HIS A 632 32.25 10.75 -27.72
CA HIS A 632 31.44 11.94 -27.99
C HIS A 632 31.88 12.65 -29.27
N HIS A 633 33.16 12.96 -29.43
CA HIS A 633 33.62 13.74 -30.57
C HIS A 633 33.48 12.99 -31.90
N PRO A 634 33.94 11.72 -32.04
CA PRO A 634 33.73 10.94 -33.25
C PRO A 634 32.26 10.74 -33.58
N LEU A 635 31.43 10.43 -32.58
CA LEU A 635 30.01 10.18 -32.76
C LEU A 635 29.26 11.47 -33.14
N TYR A 636 29.54 12.59 -32.50
CA TYR A 636 28.93 13.88 -32.85
C TYR A 636 29.23 14.29 -34.29
N GLN A 637 30.49 14.15 -34.74
CA GLN A 637 30.86 14.45 -36.12
C GLN A 637 30.15 13.53 -37.12
N LEU A 638 30.00 12.25 -36.79
CA LEU A 638 29.26 11.29 -37.60
C LEU A 638 27.79 11.68 -37.70
N LEU A 639 27.13 11.92 -36.57
CA LEU A 639 25.72 12.29 -36.51
C LEU A 639 25.44 13.61 -37.25
N GLN A 640 26.30 14.62 -37.09
CA GLN A 640 26.17 15.92 -37.78
C GLN A 640 26.32 15.77 -39.30
N SER A 641 27.29 14.97 -39.75
CA SER A 641 27.52 14.68 -41.17
C SER A 641 26.30 14.03 -41.82
N ILE A 642 25.73 13.02 -41.16
CA ILE A 642 24.56 12.28 -41.67
C ILE A 642 23.32 13.17 -41.63
N TYR A 643 23.08 13.84 -40.51
CA TYR A 643 21.89 14.70 -40.32
C TYR A 643 21.79 15.80 -41.37
N SER A 644 22.92 16.39 -41.77
CA SER A 644 22.95 17.45 -42.79
C SER A 644 22.46 17.04 -44.18
N ARG A 645 22.28 15.73 -44.44
CA ARG A 645 21.91 15.17 -45.74
C ARG A 645 20.57 14.43 -45.77
N ILE A 646 19.98 14.16 -44.60
CA ILE A 646 18.66 13.50 -44.48
C ILE A 646 17.57 14.46 -44.97
N LYS A 647 16.74 14.01 -45.91
CA LYS A 647 15.53 14.73 -46.35
C LYS A 647 14.30 14.11 -45.69
N GLU A 648 13.53 14.92 -44.96
CA GLU A 648 12.44 14.49 -44.05
C GLU A 648 11.38 13.55 -44.66
N GLU A 649 11.23 13.51 -45.98
CA GLU A 649 10.19 12.69 -46.65
C GLU A 649 10.66 11.30 -47.11
N ASN A 650 11.97 11.05 -47.30
CA ASN A 650 12.47 9.79 -47.88
C ASN A 650 13.41 8.96 -46.98
N ASP A 651 14.02 9.57 -45.95
CA ASP A 651 15.11 8.96 -45.16
C ASP A 651 14.65 8.67 -43.71
N TYR A 652 13.49 8.02 -43.58
CA TYR A 652 12.82 7.81 -42.29
C TYR A 652 13.58 6.83 -41.38
N GLU A 653 14.20 5.79 -41.96
CA GLU A 653 14.91 4.75 -41.21
C GLU A 653 16.23 5.27 -40.64
N GLU A 654 16.95 6.11 -41.39
CA GLU A 654 18.17 6.79 -40.99
C GLU A 654 17.87 7.79 -39.86
N ALA A 655 16.84 8.63 -40.02
CA ALA A 655 16.42 9.58 -38.98
C ALA A 655 16.01 8.86 -37.67
N PHE A 656 15.38 7.69 -37.80
CA PHE A 656 14.99 6.86 -36.66
C PHE A 656 16.19 6.22 -35.96
N ALA A 657 17.17 5.71 -36.71
CA ALA A 657 18.41 5.16 -36.17
C ALA A 657 19.22 6.23 -35.42
N LEU A 658 19.36 7.43 -35.99
CA LEU A 658 20.00 8.58 -35.32
C LEU A 658 19.29 8.94 -34.00
N SER A 659 17.96 8.99 -34.03
CA SER A 659 17.15 9.31 -32.85
C SER A 659 17.34 8.28 -31.72
N LYS A 660 17.48 6.99 -32.05
CA LYS A 660 17.75 5.93 -31.06
C LYS A 660 19.13 6.08 -30.42
N ILE A 661 20.16 6.39 -31.21
CA ILE A 661 21.51 6.65 -30.70
C ILE A 661 21.45 7.82 -29.71
N LEU A 662 20.81 8.93 -30.09
CA LEU A 662 20.70 10.12 -29.22
C LEU A 662 19.96 9.84 -27.91
N LEU A 663 18.87 9.09 -27.94
CA LEU A 663 18.13 8.70 -26.74
C LEU A 663 18.96 7.80 -25.82
N LEU A 664 19.73 6.87 -26.38
CA LEU A 664 20.68 6.06 -25.63
C LEU A 664 21.72 6.95 -24.93
N LEU A 665 22.32 7.90 -25.65
CA LEU A 665 23.32 8.82 -25.08
C LEU A 665 22.73 9.71 -23.99
N ARG A 666 21.51 10.24 -24.18
CA ARG A 666 20.78 11.06 -23.18
C ARG A 666 20.50 10.26 -21.90
N PHE A 667 20.12 9.00 -22.05
CA PHE A 667 19.92 8.12 -20.92
C PHE A 667 21.24 7.80 -20.19
N GLN A 668 22.37 7.75 -20.90
CA GLN A 668 23.70 7.51 -20.30
C GLN A 668 24.33 8.75 -19.66
N VAL A 669 24.11 9.97 -20.21
CA VAL A 669 24.73 11.19 -19.71
C VAL A 669 23.66 12.21 -19.33
N SER A 670 23.48 12.40 -18.03
CA SER A 670 22.41 13.21 -17.46
C SER A 670 22.49 14.72 -17.77
N ASP A 671 23.57 15.19 -18.42
CA ASP A 671 23.78 16.63 -18.63
C ASP A 671 24.71 16.93 -19.82
N ILE A 672 24.21 16.88 -21.07
CA ILE A 672 24.94 17.46 -22.20
C ILE A 672 24.07 18.42 -23.02
N LYS A 673 24.51 19.69 -23.01
CA LYS A 673 23.89 20.85 -23.63
C LYS A 673 23.54 20.68 -25.12
N TRP A 674 24.34 19.93 -25.88
CA TRP A 674 24.14 19.74 -27.32
C TRP A 674 22.98 18.79 -27.67
N ILE A 675 22.61 17.84 -26.79
CA ILE A 675 21.45 16.95 -26.99
C ILE A 675 20.15 17.76 -26.92
N LYS A 676 20.08 18.77 -26.04
CA LYS A 676 18.96 19.73 -25.95
C LYS A 676 18.90 20.65 -27.18
N GLU A 677 20.05 21.02 -27.74
CA GLU A 677 20.12 21.83 -28.98
C GLU A 677 19.64 21.02 -30.20
N PHE A 678 19.87 19.71 -30.24
CA PHE A 678 19.42 18.81 -31.32
C PHE A 678 17.92 18.46 -31.25
N GLU A 679 17.34 18.38 -30.04
CA GLU A 679 15.89 18.22 -29.82
C GLU A 679 15.05 19.38 -30.36
N GLY A 680 15.57 20.62 -30.26
CA GLY A 680 14.91 21.80 -30.81
C GLY A 680 14.69 21.74 -32.33
N ILE A 681 15.50 20.92 -33.02
CA ILE A 681 15.45 20.72 -34.46
C ILE A 681 14.48 19.57 -34.83
N LEU A 682 14.34 18.54 -33.99
CA LEU A 682 13.49 17.36 -34.24
C LEU A 682 12.00 17.56 -33.89
N CYS A 683 11.66 18.55 -33.06
CA CYS A 683 10.30 18.72 -32.52
C CYS A 683 9.34 19.61 -33.34
N GLN A 684 9.68 20.01 -34.57
CA GLN A 684 8.82 20.93 -35.35
C GLN A 684 7.53 20.32 -35.93
N ASN A 685 7.31 19.00 -35.83
CA ASN A 685 6.11 18.37 -36.40
C ASN A 685 5.42 17.41 -35.43
N LYS A 686 4.33 17.87 -34.78
CA LYS A 686 3.17 17.04 -34.36
C LYS A 686 2.06 17.88 -33.71
N LYS A 687 0.93 18.00 -34.42
CA LYS A 687 -0.41 18.24 -33.85
C LYS A 687 -1.38 17.32 -34.57
N GLN A 688 -2.15 16.53 -33.81
CA GLN A 688 -3.57 16.27 -34.04
C GLN A 688 -4.10 15.31 -32.96
N ASN A 689 -5.04 15.80 -32.15
CA ASN A 689 -5.85 14.98 -31.24
C ASN A 689 -7.21 14.74 -31.90
N ALA A 690 -7.66 13.49 -31.93
CA ALA A 690 -9.01 13.12 -32.37
C ALA A 690 -10.04 13.26 -31.23
N PRO A 691 -11.31 13.59 -31.52
CA PRO A 691 -12.33 13.82 -30.50
C PRO A 691 -12.90 12.49 -29.95
N ILE A 692 -13.00 12.41 -28.61
CA ILE A 692 -13.58 11.29 -27.88
C ILE A 692 -15.11 11.35 -27.96
N VAL A 693 -15.73 10.29 -28.48
CA VAL A 693 -17.19 10.12 -28.60
C VAL A 693 -17.81 9.87 -27.22
N LYS A 694 -18.89 10.59 -26.88
CA LYS A 694 -19.69 10.35 -25.65
C LYS A 694 -20.62 9.14 -25.85
N LEU A 695 -20.57 8.15 -24.95
CA LEU A 695 -21.46 6.99 -24.98
C LEU A 695 -22.89 7.28 -24.50
N LYS A 696 -23.85 6.52 -25.07
CA LYS A 696 -25.20 6.30 -24.53
C LYS A 696 -25.22 5.09 -23.59
N ARG A 697 -25.93 5.19 -22.46
CA ARG A 697 -26.02 4.19 -21.37
C ARG A 697 -26.42 2.77 -21.81
N ASN A 698 -27.22 2.63 -22.86
CA ASN A 698 -27.84 1.34 -23.21
C ASN A 698 -26.86 0.31 -23.79
N SER A 699 -25.68 0.72 -24.29
CA SER A 699 -24.67 -0.20 -24.83
C SER A 699 -23.70 -0.74 -23.77
N MET A 700 -23.74 -0.26 -22.52
CA MET A 700 -22.80 -0.69 -21.46
C MET A 700 -23.24 -2.00 -20.77
N VAL A 701 -24.54 -2.29 -20.75
CA VAL A 701 -25.10 -3.51 -20.12
C VAL A 701 -24.63 -4.77 -20.86
N ASP A 702 -24.49 -4.70 -22.18
CA ASP A 702 -24.05 -5.82 -23.03
C ASP A 702 -22.61 -6.28 -22.71
N PHE A 703 -21.78 -5.41 -22.15
CA PHE A 703 -20.40 -5.73 -21.76
C PHE A 703 -20.28 -6.24 -20.32
N LEU A 704 -21.32 -6.08 -19.48
CA LEU A 704 -21.27 -6.42 -18.07
C LEU A 704 -21.47 -7.93 -17.84
N SER A 705 -22.54 -8.50 -18.41
CA SER A 705 -22.92 -9.91 -18.18
C SER A 705 -21.79 -10.91 -18.49
N PRO A 706 -21.06 -10.79 -19.63
CA PRO A 706 -19.96 -11.72 -19.92
C PRO A 706 -18.79 -11.59 -18.94
N LYS A 707 -18.52 -10.37 -18.44
CA LYS A 707 -17.43 -10.13 -17.49
C LYS A 707 -17.77 -10.64 -16.09
N GLU A 708 -19.02 -10.49 -15.67
CA GLU A 708 -19.52 -11.07 -14.42
C GLU A 708 -19.52 -12.60 -14.46
N GLU A 709 -19.96 -13.20 -15.57
CA GLU A 709 -19.94 -14.66 -15.74
C GLU A 709 -18.51 -15.20 -15.71
N PHE A 710 -17.58 -14.54 -16.41
CA PHE A 710 -16.17 -14.93 -16.38
C PHE A 710 -15.55 -14.78 -14.98
N LEU A 711 -15.88 -13.71 -14.25
CA LEU A 711 -15.46 -13.54 -12.87
C LEU A 711 -16.01 -14.65 -11.96
N LYS A 712 -17.30 -15.01 -12.09
CA LYS A 712 -17.92 -16.11 -11.33
C LYS A 712 -17.22 -17.44 -11.61
N ASN A 713 -17.00 -17.78 -12.87
CA ASN A 713 -16.29 -19.01 -13.26
C ASN A 713 -14.89 -19.03 -12.67
N LEU A 714 -14.15 -17.92 -12.75
CA LEU A 714 -12.81 -17.80 -12.17
C LEU A 714 -12.82 -17.99 -10.64
N LEU A 715 -13.82 -17.46 -9.93
CA LEU A 715 -13.97 -17.68 -8.49
C LEU A 715 -14.31 -19.14 -8.15
N VAL A 716 -15.15 -19.80 -8.96
CA VAL A 716 -15.52 -21.22 -8.79
C VAL A 716 -14.33 -22.14 -9.06
N ASP A 717 -13.61 -21.91 -10.16
CA ASP A 717 -12.45 -22.72 -10.58
C ASP A 717 -11.32 -22.68 -9.53
N ASN A 718 -11.18 -21.55 -8.84
CA ASN A 718 -10.24 -21.38 -7.73
C ASN A 718 -10.79 -21.82 -6.36
N GLN A 719 -11.98 -22.43 -6.31
CA GLN A 719 -12.69 -22.86 -5.10
C GLN A 719 -12.96 -21.72 -4.10
N LEU A 720 -13.09 -20.49 -4.59
CA LEU A 720 -13.29 -19.28 -3.78
C LEU A 720 -14.78 -18.97 -3.57
N ASP A 721 -15.67 -19.60 -4.33
CA ASP A 721 -17.13 -19.43 -4.23
C ASP A 721 -17.75 -20.23 -3.05
N THR A 722 -17.01 -21.20 -2.50
CA THR A 722 -17.51 -22.00 -1.37
C THR A 722 -17.21 -21.32 -0.03
N HIS A 723 -18.15 -21.40 0.93
CA HIS A 723 -17.97 -20.94 2.32
C HIS A 723 -16.79 -21.61 3.07
N LYS A 724 -16.05 -22.52 2.44
CA LYS A 724 -14.84 -23.16 2.98
C LYS A 724 -13.62 -22.29 2.67
N LEU A 725 -13.28 -21.39 3.58
CA LEU A 725 -12.14 -20.44 3.49
C LEU A 725 -10.74 -21.09 3.42
N GLY A 726 -10.62 -22.42 3.49
CA GLY A 726 -9.34 -23.12 3.52
C GLY A 726 -8.53 -23.08 2.21
N SER A 727 -9.17 -22.80 1.07
CA SER A 727 -8.56 -22.78 -0.28
C SER A 727 -8.05 -21.41 -0.73
N ASN A 728 -8.36 -20.31 -0.02
CA ASN A 728 -7.97 -18.94 -0.42
C ASN A 728 -6.44 -18.72 -0.57
N MET A 729 -5.61 -19.65 -0.07
CA MET A 729 -4.15 -19.61 -0.19
C MET A 729 -3.67 -19.68 -1.65
N SER A 730 -4.35 -20.43 -2.53
CA SER A 730 -3.93 -20.56 -3.93
C SER A 730 -4.12 -19.27 -4.71
N PHE A 731 -5.23 -18.55 -4.50
CA PHE A 731 -5.56 -17.32 -5.20
C PHE A 731 -4.66 -16.13 -4.79
N GLU A 732 -4.40 -15.95 -3.49
CA GLU A 732 -3.44 -14.92 -3.03
C GLU A 732 -2.01 -15.20 -3.54
N SER A 733 -1.68 -16.47 -3.81
CA SER A 733 -0.38 -16.88 -4.35
C SER A 733 -0.30 -16.89 -5.88
N SER A 734 -1.44 -16.91 -6.58
CA SER A 734 -1.51 -16.90 -8.04
C SER A 734 -1.52 -15.46 -8.55
N ALA A 735 -0.34 -14.96 -8.91
CA ALA A 735 -0.19 -13.63 -9.49
C ALA A 735 -1.01 -13.44 -10.78
N GLU A 736 -1.19 -14.51 -11.55
CA GLU A 736 -2.02 -14.54 -12.76
C GLU A 736 -3.51 -14.34 -12.43
N SER A 737 -4.06 -15.16 -11.53
CA SER A 737 -5.48 -15.08 -11.16
C SER A 737 -5.82 -13.73 -10.53
N LEU A 738 -4.91 -13.17 -9.73
CA LEU A 738 -5.06 -11.84 -9.15
C LEU A 738 -5.08 -10.76 -10.24
N ALA A 739 -4.14 -10.77 -11.19
CA ALA A 739 -4.07 -9.77 -12.25
C ALA A 739 -5.27 -9.83 -13.21
N VAL A 740 -5.79 -11.03 -13.52
CA VAL A 740 -7.04 -11.18 -14.28
C VAL A 740 -8.22 -10.60 -13.50
N THR A 741 -8.30 -10.88 -12.20
CA THR A 741 -9.37 -10.36 -11.32
C THR A 741 -9.31 -8.84 -11.20
N GLU A 742 -8.12 -8.25 -11.07
CA GLU A 742 -7.91 -6.79 -11.09
C GLU A 742 -8.47 -6.16 -12.36
N MET A 743 -8.22 -6.77 -13.52
CA MET A 743 -8.68 -6.26 -14.81
C MET A 743 -10.22 -6.33 -14.92
N LEU A 744 -10.82 -7.46 -14.53
CA LEU A 744 -12.27 -7.64 -14.54
C LEU A 744 -12.97 -6.66 -13.60
N LEU A 745 -12.47 -6.52 -12.37
CA LEU A 745 -13.01 -5.55 -11.41
C LEU A 745 -12.88 -4.12 -11.92
N LEU A 746 -11.74 -3.76 -12.52
CA LEU A 746 -11.56 -2.43 -13.10
C LEU A 746 -12.62 -2.14 -14.16
N ASP A 747 -12.95 -3.13 -15.00
CA ASP A 747 -13.98 -3.00 -16.03
C ASP A 747 -15.38 -2.89 -15.44
N ILE A 748 -15.76 -3.81 -14.55
CA ILE A 748 -17.07 -3.82 -13.88
C ILE A 748 -17.29 -2.51 -13.13
N LEU A 749 -16.31 -2.07 -12.34
CA LEU A 749 -16.41 -0.81 -11.59
C LEU A 749 -16.40 0.41 -12.51
N SER A 750 -15.75 0.34 -13.67
CA SER A 750 -15.79 1.42 -14.66
C SER A 750 -17.15 1.52 -15.36
N ILE A 751 -17.83 0.38 -15.59
CA ILE A 751 -19.22 0.34 -16.10
C ILE A 751 -20.16 0.98 -15.07
N SER A 752 -19.98 0.62 -13.80
CA SER A 752 -20.83 1.07 -12.70
C SER A 752 -20.46 2.44 -12.12
N GLU A 753 -19.47 3.15 -12.70
CA GLU A 753 -18.82 4.32 -12.10
C GLU A 753 -19.80 5.40 -11.60
N VAL A 754 -20.91 5.64 -12.32
CA VAL A 754 -21.88 6.68 -11.94
C VAL A 754 -22.61 6.33 -10.62
N GLN A 755 -22.76 5.05 -10.32
CA GLN A 755 -23.43 4.54 -9.11
C GLN A 755 -22.44 4.30 -7.95
N LEU A 756 -21.14 4.32 -8.22
CA LEU A 756 -20.11 4.11 -7.21
C LEU A 756 -19.89 5.38 -6.38
N THR A 757 -19.90 5.22 -5.07
CA THR A 757 -19.55 6.29 -4.13
C THR A 757 -18.04 6.55 -4.14
N ARG A 758 -17.68 7.82 -3.92
CA ARG A 758 -16.30 8.25 -3.71
C ARG A 758 -16.20 8.75 -2.28
N ASN A 759 -15.27 8.20 -1.50
CA ASN A 759 -14.96 8.73 -0.18
C ASN A 759 -13.52 9.24 -0.20
N PRO A 760 -13.27 10.57 -0.28
CA PRO A 760 -11.92 11.11 -0.23
C PRO A 760 -11.25 10.93 1.15
N PHE A 761 -12.02 10.69 2.21
CA PHE A 761 -11.59 10.53 3.59
C PHE A 761 -11.56 9.08 4.06
N TYR A 762 -11.60 8.11 3.15
CA TYR A 762 -11.66 6.68 3.49
C TYR A 762 -10.47 6.20 4.37
N LEU A 763 -9.33 6.89 4.32
CA LEU A 763 -8.17 6.63 5.18
C LEU A 763 -8.35 7.07 6.64
N ASP A 764 -9.31 7.94 6.94
CA ASP A 764 -9.63 8.38 8.30
C ASP A 764 -10.41 7.30 9.08
N SER A 765 -11.00 6.33 8.37
CA SER A 765 -11.69 5.21 9.01
C SER A 765 -10.73 4.31 9.79
N SER A 766 -11.23 3.72 10.89
CA SER A 766 -10.44 2.78 11.71
C SER A 766 -10.02 1.52 10.95
N TYR A 767 -10.70 1.20 9.85
CA TYR A 767 -10.31 0.12 8.95
C TYR A 767 -10.36 0.62 7.50
N SER A 768 -9.21 0.93 6.88
CA SER A 768 -9.19 1.50 5.53
C SER A 768 -9.58 0.45 4.47
N LEU A 769 -10.73 0.65 3.84
CA LEU A 769 -11.30 -0.29 2.86
C LEU A 769 -11.48 0.39 1.50
N HIS A 770 -10.97 -0.24 0.44
CA HIS A 770 -11.10 0.16 -0.94
C HIS A 770 -12.37 -0.43 -1.53
N ILE A 771 -13.36 0.43 -1.73
CA ILE A 771 -14.63 0.12 -2.42
C ILE A 771 -14.95 1.17 -3.46
N GLY A 772 -15.85 0.82 -4.37
CA GLY A 772 -16.40 1.74 -5.35
C GLY A 772 -15.33 2.50 -6.12
N LYS A 773 -15.42 3.84 -6.16
CA LYS A 773 -14.47 4.68 -6.91
C LYS A 773 -13.05 4.61 -6.35
N ASN A 774 -12.89 4.40 -5.05
CA ASN A 774 -11.56 4.30 -4.42
C ASN A 774 -10.84 3.04 -4.90
N LEU A 775 -11.51 1.87 -4.91
CA LEU A 775 -10.95 0.65 -5.48
C LEU A 775 -10.68 0.77 -6.97
N ARG A 776 -11.65 1.29 -7.74
CA ARG A 776 -11.49 1.51 -9.18
C ARG A 776 -10.26 2.37 -9.48
N ASN A 777 -10.09 3.47 -8.75
CA ASN A 777 -8.94 4.36 -8.92
C ASN A 777 -7.64 3.69 -8.47
N GLN A 778 -7.66 2.87 -7.42
CA GLN A 778 -6.48 2.10 -7.02
C GLN A 778 -6.07 1.09 -8.09
N LEU A 779 -7.04 0.39 -8.70
CA LEU A 779 -6.78 -0.55 -9.80
C LEU A 779 -6.27 0.16 -11.06
N ALA A 780 -6.80 1.34 -11.36
CA ALA A 780 -6.42 2.11 -12.54
C ALA A 780 -5.06 2.84 -12.39
N HIS A 781 -4.79 3.42 -11.23
CA HIS A 781 -3.70 4.38 -11.04
C HIS A 781 -2.56 3.87 -10.14
N GLU A 782 -2.82 2.84 -9.33
CA GLU A 782 -1.90 2.25 -8.35
C GLU A 782 -1.21 3.30 -7.46
N ASN A 783 -1.72 3.57 -6.26
CA ASN A 783 -1.02 4.44 -5.31
C ASN A 783 -0.08 3.61 -4.39
N ALA A 784 1.18 4.03 -4.28
CA ALA A 784 2.20 3.34 -3.48
C ALA A 784 1.86 3.31 -1.99
N LEU A 785 1.48 4.46 -1.40
CA LEU A 785 1.06 4.55 0.00
C LEU A 785 -0.10 3.58 0.27
N ILE A 786 -1.10 3.56 -0.61
CA ILE A 786 -2.25 2.65 -0.49
C ILE A 786 -1.81 1.18 -0.46
N ASN A 787 -0.93 0.77 -1.38
CA ASN A 787 -0.39 -0.60 -1.45
C ASN A 787 0.38 -1.02 -0.20
N ILE A 788 0.88 -0.06 0.58
CA ILE A 788 1.69 -0.29 1.78
C ILE A 788 0.82 -0.30 3.05
N LEU A 789 -0.23 0.53 3.06
CA LEU A 789 -1.16 0.64 4.18
C LEU A 789 -2.25 -0.43 4.19
N SER A 790 -2.57 -1.01 3.03
CA SER A 790 -3.72 -1.90 2.86
C SER A 790 -3.31 -3.27 2.32
N ASP A 791 -4.04 -4.30 2.74
CA ASP A 791 -3.95 -5.64 2.15
C ASP A 791 -4.77 -5.70 0.83
N VAL A 792 -4.22 -5.07 -0.22
CA VAL A 792 -4.90 -4.88 -1.50
C VAL A 792 -5.37 -6.19 -2.14
N PRO A 793 -4.57 -7.29 -2.19
CA PRO A 793 -5.03 -8.56 -2.75
C PRO A 793 -6.28 -9.12 -2.06
N ARG A 794 -6.36 -9.04 -0.72
CA ARG A 794 -7.55 -9.47 0.02
C ARG A 794 -8.75 -8.61 -0.28
N GLN A 795 -8.57 -7.30 -0.33
CA GLN A 795 -9.66 -6.38 -0.64
C GLN A 795 -10.17 -6.56 -2.08
N ILE A 796 -9.30 -6.88 -3.04
CA ILE A 796 -9.67 -7.28 -4.40
C ILE A 796 -10.57 -8.52 -4.35
N LEU A 797 -10.15 -9.57 -3.64
CA LEU A 797 -10.95 -10.80 -3.53
C LEU A 797 -12.30 -10.55 -2.85
N SER A 798 -12.34 -9.78 -1.75
CA SER A 798 -13.59 -9.46 -1.06
C SER A 798 -14.55 -8.67 -1.94
N ASN A 799 -14.04 -7.71 -2.73
CA ASN A 799 -14.86 -6.98 -3.69
C ASN A 799 -15.28 -7.84 -4.89
N ALA A 800 -14.47 -8.80 -5.34
CA ALA A 800 -14.82 -9.71 -6.44
C ALA A 800 -15.97 -10.66 -6.08
N LYS A 801 -16.04 -11.09 -4.81
CA LYS A 801 -17.16 -11.92 -4.32
C LYS A 801 -18.46 -11.13 -4.16
N LYS A 802 -18.37 -9.81 -4.03
CA LYS A 802 -19.49 -8.93 -3.77
C LYS A 802 -20.10 -8.45 -5.07
#